data_AF-A0A3D0J5J0-F1
#
_entry.id   AF-A0A3D0J5J0-F1
#
_cell.length_a   1.000
_cell.length_b   1.000
_cell.length_c   1.000
_cell.angle_alpha   90.00
_cell.angle_beta   90.00
_cell.angle_gamma   90.00
#
_symmetry.space_group_name_H-M   'P 1'
#
loop_
_entity.id
_entity.type
_entity.pdbx_description
1 polymer ?
#
loop_
_entity_poly.entity_id
_entity_poly.type
_entity_poly.pdbx_seq_one_letter_code
_entity_poly.pdbx_strand_id
1 'polypeptide(L)'
;MHKITLFSCLAAITILTAGLDNAGPKASYLETDQGEYYRYQIVKLSLKQDTLFKANPDSASLQISFRHGDSLISGVGNCSGISLKYDKTDSNWRGTWAMPWNPPLGVYRAVLNVYSDKIITDSTNLILSDSITFIVRSRPPRSIPDGFCAMTIESAGNMLNAKLPSPVKTQKHWTNFADWAKYLGADAVWYSVGWTIEGYPGINDKNPWVKENFKVFPKLAEECHKRGLKFGGYVGSYLLWGPTLRKLKYDYSFEAKNGRVFPNHHVSLDDAKRRADIVKILKLLQEDPNVDFIGLDYIRPGAGGYETVDEFVEQMNIEKPAGWNRWGKKDRMLWVARQVKPMSDKPIRARWQWWQAHRSASAVEKLIAEAGVSKPVWGFTLGWDKGHEHGQDPPMMNDAGLDLDAMMIYESNAQQCFEMTNVWSKYLKGDEVQMMAGQQIDWILLQKSTVPPAPEEFYWRLTDAIKGTSDGGRVKGLFWHDMFRGIRGRKGPHTSQEWLIVGAAAFSKLRQELGTLPLDSRMISQAGKTGLHIKLNRPLEKVSIEPLTNASPGKISTIQLDDGLTDTTIILGKSPASGLAAYRLTWGSDDHRDQVVVFSYYPHPYIEKPFRPLQSFRAGGDLLVALQPGRKNLARSVTAAKLAREKGLVVNKTMVDSLYPSLGYKYSKLLIIAGDSLSPSEKTALDCLISRFPGLAVAAWGQGDSLSNLPGANMIRLKGDIIADPAYLSFVNSPAQAPIRNGSSGVKLSLYLDK
;
A
#
# COMPACT_ATOMS: atom_id res chain seq x y z
N MET A 1 43.25 -42.52 -29.87
CA MET A 1 42.73 -43.56 -30.81
C MET A 1 41.32 -43.91 -30.34
N HIS A 2 40.30 -43.46 -31.08
CA HIS A 2 39.31 -44.31 -31.78
C HIS A 2 38.43 -45.16 -30.85
N LYS A 3 37.11 -45.27 -30.97
CA LYS A 3 36.00 -44.66 -31.74
C LYS A 3 34.77 -45.45 -31.25
N ILE A 4 33.64 -44.78 -31.00
CA ILE A 4 32.24 -45.16 -31.38
C ILE A 4 31.74 -46.55 -30.88
N THR A 5 30.62 -46.67 -30.16
CA THR A 5 29.27 -46.73 -30.78
C THR A 5 28.15 -46.53 -29.72
N LEU A 6 27.39 -45.45 -29.87
CA LEU A 6 25.99 -45.30 -29.44
C LEU A 6 25.13 -46.25 -30.28
N PHE A 7 24.32 -47.14 -29.70
CA PHE A 7 23.02 -47.59 -30.25
C PHE A 7 22.39 -48.65 -29.33
N SER A 8 21.48 -48.24 -28.44
CA SER A 8 20.46 -49.14 -27.84
C SER A 8 19.54 -48.38 -26.88
N CYS A 9 18.65 -47.53 -27.40
CA CYS A 9 17.45 -47.05 -26.68
C CYS A 9 16.38 -46.47 -27.64
N LEU A 10 16.30 -46.99 -28.87
CA LEU A 10 15.34 -46.55 -29.89
C LEU A 10 14.62 -47.76 -30.51
N ALA A 11 13.90 -48.53 -29.69
CA ALA A 11 13.08 -49.65 -30.19
C ALA A 11 11.90 -50.04 -29.25
N ALA A 12 11.39 -49.10 -28.45
CA ALA A 12 10.23 -49.36 -27.56
C ALA A 12 9.18 -48.23 -27.55
N ILE A 13 9.17 -47.37 -28.58
CA ILE A 13 8.08 -46.40 -28.81
C ILE A 13 7.68 -46.49 -30.28
N THR A 14 7.18 -47.65 -30.69
CA THR A 14 6.55 -47.82 -32.00
C THR A 14 5.59 -49.01 -31.94
N ILE A 15 4.51 -48.88 -31.18
CA ILE A 15 3.20 -49.58 -31.31
C ILE A 15 2.26 -48.91 -30.29
N LEU A 16 1.65 -47.80 -30.71
CA LEU A 16 0.35 -47.24 -30.25
C LEU A 16 0.05 -45.91 -30.98
N THR A 17 0.41 -45.82 -32.26
CA THR A 17 0.10 -44.68 -33.15
C THR A 17 -0.60 -45.17 -34.43
N ALA A 18 -1.51 -46.14 -34.29
CA ALA A 18 -2.48 -46.48 -35.33
C ALA A 18 -3.87 -46.21 -34.73
N GLY A 19 -4.40 -45.02 -35.00
CA GLY A 19 -5.72 -44.58 -34.52
C GLY A 19 -5.86 -43.09 -34.18
N LEU A 20 -4.88 -42.24 -34.49
CA LEU A 20 -5.07 -40.79 -34.46
C LEU A 20 -5.34 -40.31 -35.88
N ASP A 21 -6.61 -40.13 -36.18
CA ASP A 21 -7.07 -39.44 -37.38
C ASP A 21 -6.32 -38.11 -37.54
N ASN A 22 -5.75 -37.92 -38.72
CA ASN A 22 -5.24 -36.65 -39.24
C ASN A 22 -6.43 -35.69 -39.49
N ALA A 23 -7.06 -35.22 -38.43
CA ALA A 23 -7.80 -33.96 -38.47
C ALA A 23 -6.77 -32.84 -38.25
N GLY A 24 -6.68 -31.87 -39.17
CA GLY A 24 -6.04 -30.59 -38.87
C GLY A 24 -6.60 -29.99 -37.58
N PRO A 25 -5.97 -28.96 -36.96
CA PRO A 25 -6.39 -28.45 -35.66
C PRO A 25 -7.90 -28.19 -35.66
N LYS A 26 -8.66 -29.06 -35.00
CA LYS A 26 -10.10 -28.86 -34.81
C LYS A 26 -10.22 -27.53 -34.09
N ALA A 27 -10.93 -26.58 -34.70
CA ALA A 27 -11.31 -25.37 -33.98
C ALA A 27 -12.04 -25.82 -32.69
N SER A 28 -11.60 -25.29 -31.55
CA SER A 28 -12.28 -25.50 -30.27
C SER A 28 -13.75 -25.08 -30.44
N TYR A 29 -14.67 -25.92 -29.98
CA TYR A 29 -16.11 -25.59 -29.93
C TYR A 29 -16.40 -24.60 -28.80
N LEU A 30 -15.57 -24.63 -27.75
CA LEU A 30 -15.58 -23.65 -26.68
C LEU A 30 -14.94 -22.34 -27.16
N GLU A 31 -15.67 -21.24 -27.02
CA GLU A 31 -15.23 -19.89 -27.37
C GLU A 31 -15.21 -18.99 -26.12
N THR A 32 -14.30 -18.01 -26.10
CA THR A 32 -14.33 -16.87 -25.17
C THR A 32 -14.81 -15.62 -25.89
N ASP A 33 -15.40 -14.65 -25.17
CA ASP A 33 -15.83 -13.39 -25.79
C ASP A 33 -14.67 -12.47 -26.23
N GLN A 34 -13.47 -12.70 -25.70
CA GLN A 34 -12.22 -12.04 -26.12
C GLN A 34 -11.00 -12.94 -25.84
N GLY A 35 -9.87 -12.65 -26.51
CA GLY A 35 -8.62 -13.42 -26.33
C GLY A 35 -7.76 -12.95 -25.16
N GLU A 36 -7.98 -11.72 -24.68
CA GLU A 36 -7.20 -11.11 -23.61
C GLU A 36 -8.12 -10.44 -22.60
N TYR A 37 -7.80 -10.59 -21.32
CA TYR A 37 -8.57 -10.07 -20.21
C TYR A 37 -7.67 -9.30 -19.24
N TYR A 38 -8.18 -8.19 -18.73
CA TYR A 38 -7.65 -7.55 -17.53
C TYR A 38 -8.22 -8.20 -16.27
N ARG A 39 -7.54 -8.05 -15.13
CA ARG A 39 -7.90 -8.74 -13.87
C ARG A 39 -9.31 -8.42 -13.37
N TYR A 40 -9.87 -7.27 -13.75
CA TYR A 40 -11.23 -6.89 -13.38
C TYR A 40 -12.28 -7.49 -14.30
N GLN A 41 -11.95 -8.00 -15.49
CA GLN A 41 -12.95 -8.46 -16.46
C GLN A 41 -13.45 -9.87 -16.14
N ILE A 42 -14.70 -10.15 -16.51
CA ILE A 42 -15.30 -11.48 -16.39
C ILE A 42 -15.04 -12.25 -17.68
N VAL A 43 -14.50 -13.46 -17.56
CA VAL A 43 -14.32 -14.36 -18.71
C VAL A 43 -15.68 -14.95 -19.06
N LYS A 44 -16.19 -14.63 -20.24
CA LYS A 44 -17.43 -15.22 -20.74
C LYS A 44 -17.10 -16.33 -21.72
N LEU A 45 -17.76 -17.46 -21.52
CA LEU A 45 -17.57 -18.67 -22.30
C LEU A 45 -18.88 -19.00 -23.00
N SER A 46 -18.78 -19.40 -24.26
CA SER A 46 -19.89 -19.92 -25.03
C SER A 46 -19.51 -21.20 -25.76
N LEU A 47 -20.48 -22.10 -25.87
CA LEU A 47 -20.38 -23.30 -26.69
C LEU A 47 -21.65 -23.37 -27.52
N LYS A 48 -21.51 -23.25 -28.84
CA LYS A 48 -22.64 -23.37 -29.76
C LYS A 48 -23.13 -24.81 -29.79
N GLN A 49 -24.45 -24.99 -29.79
CA GLN A 49 -25.01 -26.30 -30.01
C GLN A 49 -24.79 -26.71 -31.47
N ASP A 50 -23.79 -27.56 -31.70
CA ASP A 50 -23.55 -28.16 -33.02
C ASP A 50 -24.15 -29.58 -33.09
N THR A 51 -24.53 -29.97 -34.30
CA THR A 51 -24.97 -31.30 -34.74
C THR A 51 -24.07 -32.45 -34.27
N LEU A 52 -22.80 -32.18 -33.98
CA LEU A 52 -21.83 -33.18 -33.53
C LEU A 52 -21.98 -33.59 -32.06
N PHE A 53 -22.52 -32.74 -31.18
CA PHE A 53 -22.54 -33.05 -29.74
C PHE A 53 -23.75 -33.80 -29.22
N LYS A 54 -24.89 -33.80 -29.93
CA LYS A 54 -26.19 -34.48 -29.59
C LYS A 54 -26.57 -34.51 -28.09
N ALA A 55 -25.97 -33.66 -27.26
CA ALA A 55 -26.14 -33.66 -25.83
C ALA A 55 -27.49 -33.00 -25.56
N ASN A 56 -28.41 -33.77 -24.98
CA ASN A 56 -29.71 -33.23 -24.61
C ASN A 56 -29.49 -32.13 -23.54
N PRO A 57 -29.89 -30.87 -23.79
CA PRO A 57 -29.74 -29.79 -22.82
C PRO A 57 -30.41 -30.07 -21.48
N ASP A 58 -31.42 -30.94 -21.46
CA ASP A 58 -32.13 -31.32 -20.25
C ASP A 58 -31.40 -32.40 -19.42
N SER A 59 -30.41 -33.11 -19.99
CA SER A 59 -29.69 -34.19 -19.28
C SER A 59 -28.17 -34.00 -19.19
N ALA A 60 -27.55 -33.17 -20.04
CA ALA A 60 -26.11 -33.00 -20.07
C ALA A 60 -25.56 -32.11 -18.94
N SER A 61 -24.33 -32.40 -18.50
CA SER A 61 -23.55 -31.56 -17.58
C SER A 61 -22.29 -31.06 -18.27
N LEU A 62 -22.10 -29.75 -18.35
CA LEU A 62 -20.93 -29.13 -18.98
C LEU A 62 -20.12 -28.40 -17.92
N GLN A 63 -18.97 -28.97 -17.55
CA GLN A 63 -18.12 -28.43 -16.49
C GLN A 63 -16.83 -27.86 -17.09
N ILE A 64 -16.48 -26.65 -16.68
CA ILE A 64 -15.25 -25.96 -17.06
C ILE A 64 -14.33 -25.89 -15.86
N SER A 65 -13.05 -26.21 -16.05
CA SER A 65 -11.97 -25.95 -15.10
C SER A 65 -10.93 -25.01 -15.72
N PHE A 66 -10.26 -24.20 -14.89
CA PHE A 66 -9.31 -23.18 -15.36
C PHE A 66 -7.90 -23.51 -14.91
N ARG A 67 -6.93 -23.43 -15.82
CA ARG A 67 -5.52 -23.74 -15.53
C ARG A 67 -4.59 -22.62 -15.93
N HIS A 68 -3.51 -22.44 -15.14
CA HIS A 68 -2.34 -21.62 -15.46
C HIS A 68 -1.11 -22.51 -15.35
N GLY A 69 -0.45 -22.76 -16.48
CA GLY A 69 0.44 -23.92 -16.61
C GLY A 69 -0.31 -25.22 -16.27
N ASP A 70 0.28 -26.03 -15.39
CA ASP A 70 -0.34 -27.27 -14.91
C ASP A 70 -1.24 -27.08 -13.68
N SER A 71 -1.21 -25.89 -13.06
CA SER A 71 -1.95 -25.59 -11.84
C SER A 71 -3.42 -25.33 -12.11
N LEU A 72 -4.31 -25.98 -11.36
CA LEU A 72 -5.73 -25.62 -11.32
C LEU A 72 -5.89 -24.30 -10.57
N ILE A 73 -6.62 -23.37 -11.18
CA ILE A 73 -6.89 -22.04 -10.62
C ILE A 73 -8.38 -21.94 -10.29
N SER A 74 -8.69 -21.88 -9.00
CA SER A 74 -10.04 -21.58 -8.54
C SER A 74 -10.38 -20.11 -8.79
N GLY A 75 -11.60 -19.85 -9.25
CA GLY A 75 -12.20 -18.51 -9.25
C GLY A 75 -12.51 -18.02 -7.84
N VAL A 76 -12.97 -16.78 -7.75
CA VAL A 76 -13.28 -16.15 -6.45
C VAL A 76 -14.37 -16.91 -5.66
N GLY A 77 -14.17 -17.00 -4.34
CA GLY A 77 -14.99 -17.83 -3.46
C GLY A 77 -14.75 -19.33 -3.67
N ASN A 78 -13.50 -19.73 -3.89
CA ASN A 78 -13.06 -21.12 -4.08
C ASN A 78 -13.84 -21.88 -5.17
N CYS A 79 -14.16 -21.20 -6.27
CA CYS A 79 -14.89 -21.80 -7.39
C CYS A 79 -13.92 -22.60 -8.26
N SER A 80 -13.78 -23.91 -8.02
CA SER A 80 -12.84 -24.79 -8.75
C SER A 80 -13.20 -24.98 -10.23
N GLY A 81 -14.44 -24.66 -10.61
CA GLY A 81 -14.92 -24.69 -11.99
C GLY A 81 -16.27 -24.00 -12.12
N ILE A 82 -16.78 -23.91 -13.34
CA ILE A 82 -18.13 -23.39 -13.61
C ILE A 82 -18.93 -24.40 -14.43
N SER A 83 -20.25 -24.38 -14.30
CA SER A 83 -21.13 -25.13 -15.19
C SER A 83 -21.68 -24.21 -16.27
N LEU A 84 -21.60 -24.63 -17.54
CA LEU A 84 -22.28 -23.91 -18.61
C LEU A 84 -23.79 -24.20 -18.54
N LYS A 85 -24.61 -23.17 -18.71
CA LYS A 85 -26.07 -23.25 -18.74
C LYS A 85 -26.57 -23.06 -20.17
N TYR A 86 -27.54 -23.87 -20.56
CA TYR A 86 -28.16 -23.74 -21.88
C TYR A 86 -29.11 -22.54 -21.92
N ASP A 87 -28.87 -21.64 -22.86
CA ASP A 87 -29.73 -20.52 -23.19
C ASP A 87 -30.63 -20.92 -24.37
N LYS A 88 -31.94 -21.03 -24.08
CA LYS A 88 -32.93 -21.45 -25.07
C LYS A 88 -33.19 -20.38 -26.14
N THR A 89 -32.79 -19.12 -25.89
CA THR A 89 -33.11 -18.01 -26.80
C THR A 89 -32.21 -17.99 -28.03
N ASP A 90 -30.94 -18.35 -27.87
CA ASP A 90 -29.95 -18.36 -28.95
C ASP A 90 -29.34 -19.75 -29.20
N SER A 91 -29.87 -20.77 -28.53
CA SER A 91 -29.44 -22.18 -28.62
C SER A 91 -27.95 -22.39 -28.31
N ASN A 92 -27.43 -21.65 -27.33
CA ASN A 92 -26.03 -21.71 -26.91
C ASN A 92 -25.90 -22.08 -25.43
N TRP A 93 -24.82 -22.76 -25.09
CA TRP A 93 -24.39 -22.91 -23.71
C TRP A 93 -23.53 -21.73 -23.31
N ARG A 94 -23.78 -21.16 -22.13
CA ARG A 94 -23.10 -19.95 -21.64
C ARG A 94 -22.65 -20.11 -20.20
N GLY A 95 -21.52 -19.51 -19.90
CA GLY A 95 -20.99 -19.45 -18.54
C GLY A 95 -20.05 -18.27 -18.35
N THR A 96 -19.83 -17.93 -17.10
CA THR A 96 -19.00 -16.80 -16.70
C THR A 96 -18.07 -17.23 -15.58
N TRP A 97 -16.81 -16.82 -15.69
CA TRP A 97 -15.82 -17.05 -14.67
C TRP A 97 -15.26 -15.73 -14.16
N ALA A 98 -15.50 -15.47 -12.88
CA ALA A 98 -14.83 -14.42 -12.15
C ALA A 98 -13.49 -14.95 -11.64
N MET A 99 -12.42 -14.30 -12.08
CA MET A 99 -11.05 -14.64 -11.70
C MET A 99 -10.86 -14.57 -10.18
N PRO A 100 -9.87 -15.27 -9.60
CA PRO A 100 -9.51 -15.02 -8.21
C PRO A 100 -8.94 -13.60 -8.03
N TRP A 101 -8.78 -13.16 -6.77
CA TRP A 101 -8.12 -11.91 -6.45
C TRP A 101 -6.63 -11.94 -6.85
N ASN A 102 -6.16 -10.89 -7.52
CA ASN A 102 -4.80 -10.77 -8.09
C ASN A 102 -4.26 -12.09 -8.68
N PRO A 103 -4.91 -12.62 -9.75
CA PRO A 103 -4.50 -13.87 -10.37
C PRO A 103 -3.09 -13.74 -10.97
N PRO A 104 -2.32 -14.83 -11.10
CA PRO A 104 -1.13 -14.85 -11.94
C PRO A 104 -1.40 -14.27 -13.33
N LEU A 105 -0.46 -13.51 -13.88
CA LEU A 105 -0.56 -13.03 -15.26
C LEU A 105 -0.10 -14.11 -16.23
N GLY A 106 -0.53 -14.02 -17.49
CA GLY A 106 -0.09 -14.88 -18.58
C GLY A 106 -1.20 -15.75 -19.17
N VAL A 107 -0.81 -16.87 -19.76
CA VAL A 107 -1.72 -17.75 -20.53
C VAL A 107 -2.51 -18.65 -19.58
N TYR A 108 -3.82 -18.66 -19.78
CA TYR A 108 -4.78 -19.54 -19.13
C TYR A 108 -5.38 -20.51 -20.14
N ARG A 109 -5.74 -21.69 -19.66
CA ARG A 109 -6.50 -22.69 -20.41
C ARG A 109 -7.81 -23.01 -19.68
N ALA A 110 -8.94 -22.76 -20.33
CA ALA A 110 -10.24 -23.26 -19.89
C ALA A 110 -10.47 -24.63 -20.52
N VAL A 111 -10.70 -25.65 -19.69
CA VAL A 111 -10.89 -27.04 -20.09
C VAL A 111 -12.34 -27.43 -19.83
N LEU A 112 -13.07 -27.74 -20.90
CA LEU A 112 -14.44 -28.25 -20.90
C LEU A 112 -14.44 -29.77 -20.79
N ASN A 113 -15.30 -30.29 -19.92
CA ASN A 113 -15.68 -31.68 -19.85
C ASN A 113 -17.21 -31.79 -19.95
N VAL A 114 -17.70 -32.56 -20.92
CA VAL A 114 -19.13 -32.81 -21.15
C VAL A 114 -19.47 -34.21 -20.66
N TYR A 115 -20.48 -34.33 -19.82
CA TYR A 115 -20.97 -35.59 -19.28
C TYR A 115 -22.39 -35.87 -19.76
N SER A 116 -22.71 -37.17 -19.94
CA SER A 116 -24.04 -37.65 -20.35
C SER A 116 -25.15 -37.31 -19.36
N ASP A 117 -24.81 -37.16 -18.09
CA ASP A 117 -25.74 -36.97 -16.99
C ASP A 117 -25.41 -35.73 -16.16
N LYS A 118 -26.44 -35.08 -15.61
CA LYS A 118 -26.33 -33.91 -14.72
C LYS A 118 -25.62 -34.23 -13.41
N ILE A 119 -25.77 -35.45 -12.91
CA ILE A 119 -25.15 -35.92 -11.68
C ILE A 119 -23.89 -36.68 -12.07
N ILE A 120 -22.73 -36.14 -11.69
CA ILE A 120 -21.44 -36.77 -11.95
C ILE A 120 -21.18 -37.80 -10.84
N THR A 121 -21.16 -39.08 -11.21
CA THR A 121 -20.78 -40.23 -10.37
C THR A 121 -19.58 -40.95 -10.99
N ASP A 122 -19.05 -41.99 -10.33
CA ASP A 122 -17.99 -42.83 -10.90
C ASP A 122 -18.41 -43.54 -12.21
N SER A 123 -19.71 -43.58 -12.51
CA SER A 123 -20.30 -44.21 -13.70
C SER A 123 -20.74 -43.23 -14.80
N THR A 124 -20.50 -41.92 -14.65
CA THR A 124 -20.83 -40.94 -15.71
C THR A 124 -19.87 -41.04 -16.89
N ASN A 125 -20.39 -41.12 -18.11
CA ASN A 125 -19.55 -41.16 -19.30
C ASN A 125 -19.16 -39.75 -19.74
N LEU A 126 -17.85 -39.49 -19.80
CA LEU A 126 -17.29 -38.30 -20.46
C LEU A 126 -17.53 -38.42 -21.97
N ILE A 127 -18.32 -37.50 -22.52
CA ILE A 127 -18.68 -37.44 -23.94
C ILE A 127 -17.63 -36.65 -24.73
N LEU A 128 -17.10 -35.58 -24.14
CA LEU A 128 -16.17 -34.67 -24.78
C LEU A 128 -15.21 -34.07 -23.76
N SER A 129 -13.97 -33.87 -24.18
CA SER A 129 -13.10 -32.84 -23.61
C SER A 129 -12.66 -31.87 -24.70
N ASP A 130 -12.72 -30.57 -24.41
CA ASP A 130 -12.29 -29.49 -25.30
C ASP A 130 -11.59 -28.40 -24.48
N SER A 131 -10.82 -27.52 -25.12
CA SER A 131 -10.19 -26.42 -24.40
C SER A 131 -9.91 -25.21 -25.26
N ILE A 132 -9.99 -24.04 -24.63
CA ILE A 132 -9.63 -22.75 -25.22
C ILE A 132 -8.60 -22.04 -24.33
N THR A 133 -7.73 -21.25 -24.95
CA THR A 133 -6.74 -20.44 -24.26
C THR A 133 -7.06 -18.95 -24.34
N PHE A 134 -6.76 -18.21 -23.28
CA PHE A 134 -6.84 -16.76 -23.23
C PHE A 134 -5.71 -16.21 -22.36
N ILE A 135 -5.46 -14.90 -22.43
CA ILE A 135 -4.39 -14.25 -21.67
C ILE A 135 -5.00 -13.36 -20.59
N VAL A 136 -4.48 -13.46 -19.37
CA VAL A 136 -4.72 -12.46 -18.30
C VAL A 136 -3.52 -11.53 -18.25
N ARG A 137 -3.75 -10.23 -18.43
CA ARG A 137 -2.71 -9.20 -18.47
C ARG A 137 -2.96 -8.10 -17.44
N SER A 138 -1.91 -7.35 -17.13
CA SER A 138 -1.99 -6.09 -16.40
C SER A 138 -1.74 -4.92 -17.34
N ARG A 139 -2.28 -3.74 -17.00
CA ARG A 139 -1.92 -2.50 -17.68
C ARG A 139 -0.65 -1.92 -17.04
N PRO A 140 0.40 -1.56 -17.81
CA PRO A 140 1.52 -0.81 -17.25
C PRO A 140 1.08 0.61 -16.89
N PRO A 141 1.18 1.04 -15.62
CA PRO A 141 0.84 2.40 -15.25
C PRO A 141 1.91 3.39 -15.71
N ARG A 142 1.51 4.65 -15.87
CA ARG A 142 2.47 5.73 -16.14
C ARG A 142 3.30 6.00 -14.90
N SER A 143 4.62 5.98 -15.06
CA SER A 143 5.52 6.14 -13.92
C SER A 143 5.31 7.47 -13.19
N ILE A 144 5.21 7.40 -11.87
CA ILE A 144 5.32 8.55 -10.97
C ILE A 144 6.72 8.55 -10.35
N PRO A 145 7.35 9.71 -10.10
CA PRO A 145 8.66 9.74 -9.47
C PRO A 145 8.67 9.09 -8.10
N ASP A 146 9.74 8.38 -7.77
CA ASP A 146 9.96 7.88 -6.41
C ASP A 146 10.07 9.05 -5.43
N GLY A 147 9.46 8.88 -4.25
CA GLY A 147 9.43 9.93 -3.24
C GLY A 147 8.42 11.04 -3.53
N PHE A 148 7.43 10.78 -4.39
CA PHE A 148 6.37 11.74 -4.71
C PHE A 148 5.44 11.96 -3.51
N CYS A 149 5.23 13.21 -3.12
CA CYS A 149 4.43 13.53 -1.95
C CYS A 149 3.32 14.52 -2.29
N ALA A 150 2.10 14.29 -1.80
CA ALA A 150 0.97 15.19 -2.08
C ALA A 150 0.34 15.74 -0.80
N MET A 151 -0.14 16.97 -0.87
CA MET A 151 -1.02 17.56 0.15
C MET A 151 -2.42 17.62 -0.44
N THR A 152 -3.42 17.02 0.22
CA THR A 152 -4.80 17.09 -0.26
C THR A 152 -5.59 18.20 0.42
N ILE A 153 -6.56 18.73 -0.30
CA ILE A 153 -7.48 19.76 0.18
C ILE A 153 -8.90 19.31 -0.17
N GLU A 154 -9.72 19.15 0.86
CA GLU A 154 -11.17 18.93 0.73
C GLU A 154 -11.90 20.21 1.10
N SER A 155 -12.65 20.78 0.16
CA SER A 155 -13.42 21.99 0.42
C SER A 155 -14.71 22.08 -0.35
N ALA A 156 -15.73 22.55 0.36
CA ALA A 156 -16.99 22.98 -0.17
C ALA A 156 -17.15 24.48 0.12
N GLY A 157 -16.61 25.33 -0.76
CA GLY A 157 -16.77 26.78 -0.64
C GLY A 157 -15.68 27.57 -1.35
N ASN A 158 -15.85 28.90 -1.34
CA ASN A 158 -14.89 29.80 -1.98
C ASN A 158 -13.65 30.02 -1.09
N MET A 159 -12.63 29.20 -1.31
CA MET A 159 -11.35 29.27 -0.59
C MET A 159 -10.52 30.52 -0.88
N LEU A 160 -10.81 31.26 -1.95
CA LEU A 160 -10.04 32.46 -2.31
C LEU A 160 -10.21 33.58 -1.27
N ASN A 161 -11.22 33.49 -0.41
CA ASN A 161 -11.45 34.42 0.69
C ASN A 161 -10.81 33.95 2.01
N ALA A 162 -10.10 32.82 2.01
CA ALA A 162 -9.51 32.25 3.21
C ALA A 162 -8.35 33.11 3.73
N LYS A 163 -8.45 33.55 4.99
CA LYS A 163 -7.35 34.17 5.74
C LYS A 163 -6.44 33.08 6.35
N LEU A 164 -5.79 32.32 5.49
CA LEU A 164 -4.91 31.22 5.88
C LEU A 164 -3.55 31.76 6.35
N PRO A 165 -3.05 31.47 7.56
CA PRO A 165 -1.70 31.85 7.97
C PRO A 165 -0.61 31.21 7.10
N SER A 166 0.45 31.96 6.82
CA SER A 166 1.66 31.40 6.24
C SER A 166 2.42 30.59 7.31
N PRO A 167 3.07 29.48 6.94
CA PRO A 167 3.87 28.68 7.88
C PRO A 167 5.22 29.34 8.18
N VAL A 168 5.62 30.37 7.43
CA VAL A 168 6.92 31.06 7.56
C VAL A 168 6.75 32.57 7.80
N LYS A 169 5.68 33.18 7.29
CA LYS A 169 5.42 34.62 7.37
C LYS A 169 4.20 34.93 8.23
N THR A 170 4.04 36.19 8.64
CA THR A 170 2.89 36.66 9.42
C THR A 170 1.64 36.93 8.56
N GLN A 171 1.79 37.03 7.23
CA GLN A 171 0.69 37.34 6.31
C GLN A 171 -0.35 36.21 6.24
N LYS A 172 -1.64 36.58 6.23
CA LYS A 172 -2.76 35.66 6.04
C LYS A 172 -3.38 35.86 4.66
N HIS A 173 -3.30 34.86 3.79
CA HIS A 173 -3.81 34.94 2.42
C HIS A 173 -4.09 33.53 1.87
N TRP A 174 -5.02 33.39 0.93
CA TRP A 174 -5.37 32.08 0.37
C TRP A 174 -4.20 31.42 -0.36
N THR A 175 -3.32 32.21 -0.99
CA THR A 175 -2.12 31.68 -1.68
C THR A 175 -1.20 30.87 -0.78
N ASN A 176 -1.33 31.02 0.54
CA ASN A 176 -0.56 30.26 1.52
C ASN A 176 -0.87 28.75 1.47
N PHE A 177 -1.92 28.28 0.76
CA PHE A 177 -2.12 26.84 0.54
C PHE A 177 -0.89 26.22 -0.13
N ALA A 178 -0.31 26.90 -1.12
CA ALA A 178 0.91 26.45 -1.78
C ALA A 178 2.14 26.59 -0.86
N ASP A 179 2.20 27.61 0.00
CA ASP A 179 3.30 27.74 0.97
C ASP A 179 3.31 26.60 2.00
N TRP A 180 2.13 26.11 2.42
CA TRP A 180 2.01 24.93 3.28
C TRP A 180 2.52 23.67 2.58
N ALA A 181 2.17 23.48 1.32
CA ALA A 181 2.68 22.35 0.53
C ALA A 181 4.22 22.41 0.39
N LYS A 182 4.79 23.59 0.11
CA LYS A 182 6.25 23.78 0.10
C LYS A 182 6.89 23.50 1.46
N TYR A 183 6.26 23.94 2.55
CA TYR A 183 6.77 23.69 3.91
C TYR A 183 6.84 22.19 4.23
N LEU A 184 5.82 21.42 3.81
CA LEU A 184 5.82 19.96 3.90
C LEU A 184 6.91 19.31 3.02
N GLY A 185 7.35 20.01 1.98
CA GLY A 185 8.14 19.44 0.90
C GLY A 185 7.29 18.58 -0.04
N ALA A 186 5.98 18.86 -0.15
CA ALA A 186 5.08 18.16 -1.09
C ALA A 186 5.40 18.53 -2.53
N ASP A 187 5.26 17.58 -3.45
CA ASP A 187 5.38 17.76 -4.90
C ASP A 187 4.14 18.34 -5.55
N ALA A 188 2.98 18.05 -4.96
CA ALA A 188 1.71 18.39 -5.55
C ALA A 188 0.68 18.81 -4.50
N VAL A 189 -0.24 19.66 -4.93
CA VAL A 189 -1.51 19.92 -4.25
C VAL A 189 -2.61 19.18 -4.98
N TRP A 190 -3.37 18.35 -4.27
CA TRP A 190 -4.55 17.67 -4.79
C TRP A 190 -5.82 18.28 -4.24
N TYR A 191 -6.65 18.85 -5.11
CA TYR A 191 -7.84 19.61 -4.73
C TYR A 191 -9.14 18.95 -5.16
N SER A 192 -10.11 18.94 -4.25
CA SER A 192 -11.45 18.43 -4.51
C SER A 192 -12.24 19.36 -5.44
N VAL A 193 -12.21 19.11 -6.74
CA VAL A 193 -12.89 19.94 -7.74
C VAL A 193 -14.37 19.59 -7.82
N GLY A 194 -14.69 18.33 -8.10
CA GLY A 194 -16.07 17.88 -8.29
C GLY A 194 -16.70 17.38 -7.00
N TRP A 195 -17.44 18.24 -6.31
CA TRP A 195 -18.21 17.87 -5.10
C TRP A 195 -19.71 18.12 -5.31
N THR A 196 -20.53 17.16 -4.86
CA THR A 196 -21.99 17.27 -4.90
C THR A 196 -22.54 17.25 -3.49
N ILE A 197 -23.13 18.37 -3.07
CA ILE A 197 -23.77 18.51 -1.75
C ILE A 197 -25.25 18.78 -1.96
N GLU A 198 -26.08 17.76 -1.78
CA GLU A 198 -27.52 17.92 -1.96
C GLU A 198 -28.08 18.92 -0.93
N GLY A 199 -28.91 19.86 -1.40
CA GLY A 199 -29.41 20.97 -0.58
C GLY A 199 -28.49 22.20 -0.48
N TYR A 200 -27.28 22.15 -1.04
CA TYR A 200 -26.41 23.34 -1.11
C TYR A 200 -26.95 24.37 -2.13
N PRO A 201 -26.86 25.69 -1.86
CA PRO A 201 -27.41 26.72 -2.74
C PRO A 201 -26.91 26.61 -4.19
N GLY A 202 -27.86 26.55 -5.13
CA GLY A 202 -27.57 26.47 -6.57
C GLY A 202 -27.35 25.06 -7.12
N ILE A 203 -27.28 24.03 -6.26
CA ILE A 203 -27.19 22.63 -6.70
C ILE A 203 -28.57 22.10 -7.11
N ASN A 204 -28.67 21.53 -8.32
CA ASN A 204 -29.89 20.94 -8.89
C ASN A 204 -29.57 19.87 -9.94
N ASP A 205 -30.60 19.27 -10.56
CA ASP A 205 -30.46 18.19 -11.54
C ASP A 205 -29.61 18.54 -12.77
N LYS A 206 -29.55 19.82 -13.17
CA LYS A 206 -28.69 20.32 -14.25
C LYS A 206 -27.30 20.72 -13.79
N ASN A 207 -27.18 21.22 -12.56
CA ASN A 207 -25.93 21.70 -11.96
C ASN A 207 -25.66 20.98 -10.63
N PRO A 208 -25.16 19.73 -10.66
CA PRO A 208 -25.03 18.90 -9.46
C PRO A 208 -23.78 19.23 -8.62
N TRP A 209 -23.07 20.32 -8.91
CA TRP A 209 -21.73 20.57 -8.41
C TRP A 209 -21.64 21.85 -7.57
N VAL A 210 -20.77 21.86 -6.56
CA VAL A 210 -20.40 23.07 -5.81
C VAL A 210 -19.65 24.03 -6.74
N LYS A 211 -20.36 25.04 -7.26
CA LYS A 211 -19.86 25.93 -8.33
C LYS A 211 -18.63 26.75 -7.93
N GLU A 212 -18.44 26.99 -6.63
CA GLU A 212 -17.31 27.72 -6.09
C GLU A 212 -15.98 27.03 -6.42
N ASN A 213 -15.96 25.69 -6.46
CA ASN A 213 -14.75 24.93 -6.74
C ASN A 213 -14.22 25.18 -8.15
N PHE A 214 -15.10 25.40 -9.14
CA PHE A 214 -14.70 25.78 -10.51
C PHE A 214 -14.08 27.17 -10.63
N LYS A 215 -14.27 28.03 -9.62
CA LYS A 215 -13.59 29.33 -9.52
C LYS A 215 -12.26 29.24 -8.80
N VAL A 216 -12.17 28.32 -7.83
CA VAL A 216 -11.00 28.15 -6.96
C VAL A 216 -9.89 27.39 -7.70
N PHE A 217 -10.20 26.24 -8.31
CA PHE A 217 -9.17 25.33 -8.79
C PHE A 217 -8.23 25.95 -9.83
N PRO A 218 -8.67 26.74 -10.84
CA PRO A 218 -7.75 27.25 -11.86
C PRO A 218 -6.72 28.21 -11.24
N LYS A 219 -7.16 29.06 -10.30
CA LYS A 219 -6.29 30.00 -9.59
C LYS A 219 -5.34 29.30 -8.64
N LEU A 220 -5.80 28.25 -7.96
CA LEU A 220 -4.94 27.46 -7.08
C LEU A 220 -3.90 26.68 -7.88
N ALA A 221 -4.27 26.13 -9.03
CA ALA A 221 -3.37 25.43 -9.95
C ALA A 221 -2.24 26.35 -10.44
N GLU A 222 -2.61 27.53 -10.96
CA GLU A 222 -1.65 28.56 -11.38
C GLU A 222 -0.71 28.97 -10.22
N GLU A 223 -1.25 29.14 -9.02
CA GLU A 223 -0.48 29.54 -7.84
C GLU A 223 0.49 28.44 -7.37
N CYS A 224 0.13 27.17 -7.55
CA CYS A 224 1.03 26.02 -7.32
C CYS A 224 2.18 26.05 -8.33
N HIS A 225 1.89 26.23 -9.62
CA HIS A 225 2.90 26.27 -10.67
C HIS A 225 3.89 27.43 -10.48
N LYS A 226 3.42 28.62 -10.08
CA LYS A 226 4.28 29.77 -9.70
C LYS A 226 5.29 29.45 -8.59
N ARG A 227 5.04 28.40 -7.81
CA ARG A 227 5.86 27.94 -6.69
C ARG A 227 6.67 26.68 -6.98
N GLY A 228 6.61 26.17 -8.21
CA GLY A 228 7.26 24.92 -8.62
C GLY A 228 6.56 23.66 -8.12
N LEU A 229 5.28 23.76 -7.71
CA LEU A 229 4.46 22.62 -7.31
C LEU A 229 3.58 22.17 -8.46
N LYS A 230 3.32 20.86 -8.54
CA LYS A 230 2.30 20.30 -9.43
C LYS A 230 0.90 20.48 -8.83
N PHE A 231 -0.12 20.33 -9.66
CA PHE A 231 -1.52 20.38 -9.23
C PHE A 231 -2.34 19.21 -9.77
N GLY A 232 -3.19 18.65 -8.92
CA GLY A 232 -4.17 17.63 -9.31
C GLY A 232 -5.59 18.04 -8.90
N GLY A 233 -6.56 17.84 -9.79
CA GLY A 233 -7.98 18.00 -9.48
C GLY A 233 -8.67 16.64 -9.38
N TYR A 234 -9.52 16.44 -8.37
CA TYR A 234 -10.29 15.19 -8.23
C TYR A 234 -11.78 15.38 -8.04
N VAL A 235 -12.53 14.31 -8.32
CA VAL A 235 -13.99 14.27 -8.25
C VAL A 235 -14.43 13.26 -7.20
N GLY A 236 -15.31 13.68 -6.28
CA GLY A 236 -16.11 12.79 -5.45
C GLY A 236 -17.13 12.10 -6.34
N SER A 237 -16.81 10.89 -6.79
CA SER A 237 -17.43 10.30 -7.97
C SER A 237 -18.86 9.85 -7.68
N TYR A 238 -19.06 8.86 -6.81
CA TYR A 238 -20.38 8.26 -6.59
C TYR A 238 -20.94 8.46 -5.18
N LEU A 239 -20.31 9.29 -4.33
CA LEU A 239 -20.87 9.73 -3.05
C LEU A 239 -21.46 11.15 -3.19
N LEU A 240 -22.66 11.35 -2.65
CA LEU A 240 -23.26 12.67 -2.47
C LEU A 240 -23.29 13.04 -0.98
N TRP A 241 -22.87 14.26 -0.66
CA TRP A 241 -22.92 14.79 0.70
C TRP A 241 -24.24 15.53 0.96
N GLY A 242 -24.53 15.81 2.23
CA GLY A 242 -25.75 16.49 2.64
C GLY A 242 -26.97 15.55 2.77
N PRO A 243 -28.17 16.10 2.97
CA PRO A 243 -29.41 15.31 3.05
C PRO A 243 -29.76 14.61 1.74
N THR A 244 -30.28 13.38 1.81
CA THR A 244 -30.78 12.63 0.65
C THR A 244 -32.17 13.12 0.22
N LEU A 245 -32.22 14.25 -0.50
CA LEU A 245 -33.48 14.86 -0.97
C LEU A 245 -33.97 14.26 -2.29
N ARG A 246 -33.12 13.53 -3.02
CA ARG A 246 -33.39 12.93 -4.34
C ARG A 246 -33.82 13.94 -5.42
N LYS A 247 -33.43 15.21 -5.28
CA LYS A 247 -33.73 16.27 -6.25
C LYS A 247 -32.84 16.19 -7.49
N LEU A 248 -31.73 15.48 -7.40
CA LEU A 248 -30.74 15.35 -8.48
C LEU A 248 -31.09 14.31 -9.55
N LYS A 249 -32.14 13.51 -9.32
CA LYS A 249 -32.68 12.49 -10.24
C LYS A 249 -31.63 11.48 -10.72
N TYR A 250 -30.76 11.05 -9.80
CA TYR A 250 -29.85 9.93 -10.02
C TYR A 250 -30.50 8.61 -9.56
N ASP A 251 -30.06 7.50 -10.13
CA ASP A 251 -30.32 6.16 -9.63
C ASP A 251 -29.38 5.86 -8.45
N TYR A 252 -29.95 5.74 -7.25
CA TYR A 252 -29.17 5.56 -6.03
C TYR A 252 -28.81 4.09 -5.78
N SER A 253 -27.67 3.89 -5.13
CA SER A 253 -27.26 2.60 -4.57
C SER A 253 -28.17 2.22 -3.41
N PHE A 254 -28.56 0.95 -3.35
CA PHE A 254 -29.40 0.44 -2.26
C PHE A 254 -28.56 -0.27 -1.20
N GLU A 255 -28.79 0.07 0.07
CA GLU A 255 -28.28 -0.66 1.23
C GLU A 255 -29.41 -1.40 1.96
N ALA A 256 -29.05 -2.35 2.82
CA ALA A 256 -29.99 -3.03 3.71
C ALA A 256 -29.69 -2.70 5.18
N LYS A 257 -30.68 -2.37 5.99
CA LYS A 257 -30.54 -2.12 7.45
C LYS A 257 -31.83 -2.50 8.13
N ASN A 258 -31.73 -3.13 9.31
CA ASN A 258 -32.89 -3.52 10.12
C ASN A 258 -33.95 -4.31 9.30
N GLY A 259 -33.49 -5.24 8.45
CA GLY A 259 -34.38 -6.08 7.64
C GLY A 259 -35.07 -5.38 6.47
N ARG A 260 -34.71 -4.15 6.13
CA ARG A 260 -35.30 -3.37 5.02
C ARG A 260 -34.22 -2.84 4.09
N VAL A 261 -34.60 -2.60 2.83
CA VAL A 261 -33.73 -1.99 1.82
C VAL A 261 -34.15 -0.55 1.54
N PHE A 262 -33.18 0.35 1.45
CA PHE A 262 -33.38 1.78 1.18
C PHE A 262 -32.18 2.32 0.43
N PRO A 263 -32.36 3.37 -0.38
CA PRO A 263 -31.24 4.02 -1.04
C PRO A 263 -30.38 4.76 -0.02
N ASN A 264 -29.07 4.73 -0.23
CA ASN A 264 -28.10 5.41 0.60
C ASN A 264 -27.62 6.72 -0.07
N HIS A 265 -26.55 7.31 0.44
CA HIS A 265 -25.94 8.54 -0.10
C HIS A 265 -25.12 8.31 -1.38
N HIS A 266 -24.92 7.05 -1.79
CA HIS A 266 -24.18 6.72 -2.99
C HIS A 266 -25.12 6.61 -4.20
N VAL A 267 -24.60 7.00 -5.35
CA VAL A 267 -25.22 6.78 -6.66
C VAL A 267 -24.80 5.40 -7.17
N SER A 268 -25.68 4.71 -7.89
CA SER A 268 -25.35 3.46 -8.58
C SER A 268 -24.19 3.70 -9.55
N LEU A 269 -23.24 2.76 -9.61
CA LEU A 269 -22.12 2.84 -10.55
C LEU A 269 -22.58 2.81 -12.03
N ASP A 270 -23.78 2.27 -12.29
CA ASP A 270 -24.37 2.18 -13.62
C ASP A 270 -25.22 3.41 -14.02
N ASP A 271 -25.42 4.36 -13.10
CA ASP A 271 -26.22 5.57 -13.37
C ASP A 271 -25.59 6.39 -14.51
N ALA A 272 -26.27 6.41 -15.67
CA ALA A 272 -25.76 7.05 -16.87
C ALA A 272 -25.66 8.57 -16.72
N LYS A 273 -26.58 9.19 -15.97
CA LYS A 273 -26.60 10.64 -15.76
C LYS A 273 -25.38 11.08 -14.94
N ARG A 274 -25.07 10.38 -13.84
CA ARG A 274 -23.94 10.67 -12.97
C ARG A 274 -22.63 10.44 -13.69
N ARG A 275 -22.51 9.35 -14.46
CA ARG A 275 -21.36 9.11 -15.33
C ARG A 275 -21.13 10.29 -16.28
N ALA A 276 -22.17 10.72 -17.00
CA ALA A 276 -22.09 11.87 -17.90
C ALA A 276 -21.74 13.18 -17.19
N ASP A 277 -22.25 13.40 -15.97
CA ASP A 277 -21.91 14.59 -15.18
C ASP A 277 -20.45 14.58 -14.73
N ILE A 278 -19.91 13.41 -14.32
CA ILE A 278 -18.49 13.27 -13.95
C ILE A 278 -17.60 13.47 -15.18
N VAL A 279 -17.93 12.86 -16.32
CA VAL A 279 -17.18 12.99 -17.58
C VAL A 279 -16.99 14.46 -17.99
N LYS A 280 -18.00 15.32 -17.78
CA LYS A 280 -17.87 16.77 -18.03
C LYS A 280 -16.77 17.42 -17.19
N ILE A 281 -16.64 17.06 -15.92
CA ILE A 281 -15.57 17.59 -15.06
C ILE A 281 -14.22 17.02 -15.49
N LEU A 282 -14.13 15.73 -15.80
CA LEU A 282 -12.87 15.13 -16.22
C LEU A 282 -12.35 15.79 -17.51
N LYS A 283 -13.23 16.13 -18.46
CA LYS A 283 -12.88 16.92 -19.64
C LYS A 283 -12.36 18.31 -19.28
N LEU A 284 -13.03 19.02 -18.37
CA LEU A 284 -12.57 20.33 -17.88
C LEU A 284 -11.16 20.25 -17.26
N LEU A 285 -10.89 19.22 -16.46
CA LEU A 285 -9.57 19.01 -15.85
C LEU A 285 -8.51 18.58 -16.88
N GLN A 286 -8.91 17.81 -17.89
CA GLN A 286 -8.04 17.40 -18.99
C GLN A 286 -7.60 18.60 -19.85
N GLU A 287 -8.50 19.55 -20.09
CA GLU A 287 -8.27 20.73 -20.92
C GLU A 287 -7.42 21.81 -20.24
N ASP A 288 -7.46 21.92 -18.90
CA ASP A 288 -6.71 22.97 -18.18
C ASP A 288 -5.19 22.66 -18.17
N PRO A 289 -4.33 23.54 -18.72
CA PRO A 289 -2.88 23.27 -18.80
C PRO A 289 -2.17 23.31 -17.44
N ASN A 290 -2.80 23.87 -16.39
CA ASN A 290 -2.24 23.90 -15.04
C ASN A 290 -2.66 22.69 -14.20
N VAL A 291 -3.43 21.75 -14.75
CA VAL A 291 -3.74 20.48 -14.10
C VAL A 291 -2.77 19.42 -14.61
N ASP A 292 -1.93 18.88 -13.74
CA ASP A 292 -0.98 17.81 -14.07
C ASP A 292 -1.58 16.41 -13.91
N PHE A 293 -2.51 16.27 -12.96
CA PHE A 293 -3.09 14.99 -12.56
C PHE A 293 -4.61 15.07 -12.48
N ILE A 294 -5.29 13.95 -12.75
CA ILE A 294 -6.75 13.82 -12.55
C ILE A 294 -7.04 12.71 -11.54
N GLY A 295 -7.90 13.00 -10.56
CA GLY A 295 -8.18 12.08 -9.47
C GLY A 295 -9.64 11.66 -9.39
N LEU A 296 -9.87 10.45 -8.89
CA LEU A 296 -11.19 9.90 -8.63
C LEU A 296 -11.29 9.44 -7.18
N ASP A 297 -12.31 9.90 -6.47
CA ASP A 297 -12.63 9.45 -5.10
C ASP A 297 -14.03 8.84 -5.05
N TYR A 298 -14.32 8.04 -4.02
CA TYR A 298 -15.61 7.39 -3.79
C TYR A 298 -16.14 6.62 -5.01
N ILE A 299 -15.26 5.85 -5.66
CA ILE A 299 -15.60 5.00 -6.81
C ILE A 299 -16.14 3.67 -6.29
N ARG A 300 -17.25 3.72 -5.56
CA ARG A 300 -17.84 2.56 -4.87
C ARG A 300 -19.29 2.82 -4.46
N PRO A 301 -20.09 1.76 -4.22
CA PRO A 301 -21.49 1.88 -3.83
C PRO A 301 -21.73 2.12 -2.31
N GLY A 302 -20.67 2.38 -1.54
CA GLY A 302 -20.73 2.52 -0.07
C GLY A 302 -21.13 1.21 0.61
N ALA A 303 -22.02 1.28 1.61
CA ALA A 303 -22.61 0.09 2.25
C ALA A 303 -23.68 -0.62 1.39
N GLY A 304 -23.87 -0.17 0.15
CA GLY A 304 -24.94 -0.61 -0.75
C GLY A 304 -24.47 -1.47 -1.93
N GLY A 305 -25.06 -1.23 -3.10
CA GLY A 305 -24.79 -1.94 -4.35
C GLY A 305 -25.82 -3.03 -4.67
N TYR A 306 -26.80 -3.26 -3.78
CA TYR A 306 -27.80 -4.32 -3.93
C TYR A 306 -28.75 -4.08 -5.11
N GLU A 307 -28.82 -2.88 -5.69
CA GLU A 307 -29.58 -2.62 -6.91
C GLU A 307 -29.20 -3.52 -8.09
N THR A 308 -28.01 -4.13 -8.04
CA THR A 308 -27.45 -5.07 -9.03
C THR A 308 -27.52 -6.53 -8.64
N VAL A 309 -28.48 -6.87 -7.76
CA VAL A 309 -28.67 -8.23 -7.24
C VAL A 309 -28.83 -9.28 -8.35
N ASP A 310 -29.51 -8.94 -9.44
CA ASP A 310 -29.86 -9.90 -10.49
C ASP A 310 -28.66 -10.20 -11.37
N GLU A 311 -27.93 -9.15 -11.75
CA GLU A 311 -26.67 -9.23 -12.48
C GLU A 311 -25.63 -10.00 -11.67
N PHE A 312 -25.52 -9.72 -10.37
CA PHE A 312 -24.63 -10.47 -9.47
C PHE A 312 -24.97 -11.96 -9.45
N VAL A 313 -26.24 -12.31 -9.21
CA VAL A 313 -26.66 -13.71 -9.09
C VAL A 313 -26.43 -14.47 -10.39
N GLU A 314 -26.69 -13.82 -11.53
CA GLU A 314 -26.49 -14.43 -12.84
C GLU A 314 -25.00 -14.55 -13.19
N GLN A 315 -24.25 -13.44 -13.17
CA GLN A 315 -22.87 -13.39 -13.66
C GLN A 315 -21.86 -14.05 -12.71
N MET A 316 -22.18 -14.19 -11.42
CA MET A 316 -21.33 -14.90 -10.45
C MET A 316 -21.78 -16.34 -10.21
N ASN A 317 -22.71 -16.85 -11.04
CA ASN A 317 -23.25 -18.20 -10.97
C ASN A 317 -23.69 -18.60 -9.55
N ILE A 318 -24.48 -17.72 -8.93
CA ILE A 318 -25.03 -17.96 -7.60
C ILE A 318 -26.24 -18.88 -7.71
N GLU A 319 -26.29 -19.90 -6.86
CA GLU A 319 -27.46 -20.77 -6.77
C GLU A 319 -28.68 -19.97 -6.28
N LYS A 320 -29.74 -20.02 -7.08
CA LYS A 320 -30.98 -19.29 -6.80
C LYS A 320 -31.81 -20.09 -5.78
N PRO A 321 -32.27 -19.47 -4.68
CA PRO A 321 -33.17 -20.15 -3.74
C PRO A 321 -34.52 -20.47 -4.38
N ALA A 322 -35.26 -21.40 -3.79
CA ALA A 322 -36.59 -21.79 -4.24
C ALA A 322 -37.52 -20.56 -4.35
N GLY A 323 -38.17 -20.41 -5.51
CA GLY A 323 -39.09 -19.30 -5.77
C GLY A 323 -38.43 -17.96 -6.11
N TRP A 324 -37.09 -17.88 -6.27
CA TRP A 324 -36.36 -16.65 -6.61
C TRP A 324 -37.02 -15.80 -7.72
N ASN A 325 -37.42 -16.44 -8.82
CA ASN A 325 -38.01 -15.76 -9.98
C ASN A 325 -39.40 -15.15 -9.69
N ARG A 326 -40.04 -15.51 -8.57
CA ARG A 326 -41.31 -14.94 -8.11
C ARG A 326 -41.12 -13.81 -7.10
N TRP A 327 -39.91 -13.61 -6.60
CA TRP A 327 -39.63 -12.59 -5.59
C TRP A 327 -39.52 -11.19 -6.20
N GLY A 328 -40.04 -10.19 -5.49
CA GLY A 328 -39.83 -8.79 -5.84
C GLY A 328 -38.35 -8.41 -5.77
N LYS A 329 -37.93 -7.37 -6.51
CA LYS A 329 -36.52 -6.93 -6.55
C LYS A 329 -35.97 -6.64 -5.14
N LYS A 330 -36.76 -6.00 -4.28
CA LYS A 330 -36.38 -5.69 -2.89
C LYS A 330 -36.17 -6.93 -2.02
N ASP A 331 -36.94 -8.00 -2.22
CA ASP A 331 -36.78 -9.25 -1.48
C ASP A 331 -35.51 -9.97 -1.92
N ARG A 332 -35.22 -9.96 -3.22
CA ARG A 332 -33.96 -10.46 -3.79
C ARG A 332 -32.74 -9.70 -3.23
N MET A 333 -32.80 -8.36 -3.20
CA MET A 333 -31.77 -7.52 -2.57
C MET A 333 -31.55 -7.90 -1.11
N LEU A 334 -32.64 -8.02 -0.34
CA LEU A 334 -32.58 -8.36 1.08
C LEU A 334 -32.01 -9.77 1.31
N TRP A 335 -32.32 -10.72 0.44
CA TRP A 335 -31.73 -12.06 0.49
C TRP A 335 -30.22 -12.00 0.30
N VAL A 336 -29.70 -11.35 -0.76
CA VAL A 336 -28.24 -11.22 -0.95
C VAL A 336 -27.61 -10.52 0.24
N ALA A 337 -28.19 -9.42 0.72
CA ALA A 337 -27.70 -8.70 1.89
C ALA A 337 -27.57 -9.63 3.12
N ARG A 338 -28.54 -10.53 3.35
CA ARG A 338 -28.47 -11.52 4.45
C ARG A 338 -27.38 -12.57 4.24
N GLN A 339 -27.04 -12.89 3.00
CA GLN A 339 -25.96 -13.84 2.70
C GLN A 339 -24.57 -13.23 2.88
N VAL A 340 -24.39 -11.94 2.53
CA VAL A 340 -23.07 -11.32 2.41
C VAL A 340 -22.70 -10.40 3.59
N LYS A 341 -23.67 -9.89 4.35
CA LYS A 341 -23.41 -8.97 5.49
C LYS A 341 -22.75 -9.61 6.71
N PRO A 342 -23.12 -10.82 7.15
CA PRO A 342 -22.44 -11.43 8.28
C PRO A 342 -20.94 -11.55 7.97
N MET A 343 -20.10 -11.09 8.90
CA MET A 343 -18.66 -11.34 8.85
C MET A 343 -18.45 -12.86 8.89
N SER A 344 -18.33 -13.46 7.71
CA SER A 344 -18.24 -14.90 7.51
C SER A 344 -17.42 -15.19 6.26
N ASP A 345 -16.81 -16.37 6.23
CA ASP A 345 -15.98 -16.85 5.11
C ASP A 345 -16.82 -17.52 4.02
N LYS A 346 -18.12 -17.15 3.93
CA LYS A 346 -19.02 -17.73 2.94
C LYS A 346 -18.53 -17.38 1.52
N PRO A 347 -18.43 -18.36 0.59
CA PRO A 347 -18.05 -18.12 -0.80
C PRO A 347 -18.82 -17.00 -1.51
N ILE A 348 -20.13 -16.90 -1.25
CA ILE A 348 -20.99 -15.85 -1.84
C ILE A 348 -20.56 -14.44 -1.44
N ARG A 349 -20.00 -14.25 -0.25
CA ARG A 349 -19.51 -12.94 0.20
C ARG A 349 -18.26 -12.53 -0.56
N ALA A 350 -17.30 -13.44 -0.73
CA ALA A 350 -16.10 -13.18 -1.52
C ALA A 350 -16.46 -12.84 -2.97
N ARG A 351 -17.42 -13.57 -3.56
CA ARG A 351 -17.96 -13.26 -4.90
C ARG A 351 -18.63 -11.89 -4.95
N TRP A 352 -19.37 -11.49 -3.91
CA TRP A 352 -20.00 -10.17 -3.85
C TRP A 352 -18.98 -9.03 -3.79
N GLN A 353 -17.96 -9.16 -2.94
CA GLN A 353 -16.89 -8.16 -2.84
C GLN A 353 -16.14 -8.02 -4.16
N TRP A 354 -15.84 -9.14 -4.82
CA TRP A 354 -15.21 -9.16 -6.14
C TRP A 354 -16.10 -8.53 -7.21
N TRP A 355 -17.39 -8.86 -7.23
CA TRP A 355 -18.36 -8.27 -8.15
C TRP A 355 -18.42 -6.75 -8.01
N GLN A 356 -18.40 -6.22 -6.79
CA GLN A 356 -18.37 -4.77 -6.58
C GLN A 356 -17.04 -4.16 -7.03
N ALA A 357 -15.91 -4.81 -6.78
CA ALA A 357 -14.60 -4.36 -7.28
C ALA A 357 -14.52 -4.34 -8.82
N HIS A 358 -15.05 -5.38 -9.47
CA HIS A 358 -15.22 -5.43 -10.92
C HIS A 358 -16.03 -4.23 -11.43
N ARG A 359 -17.16 -3.90 -10.79
CA ARG A 359 -18.00 -2.77 -11.19
C ARG A 359 -17.31 -1.43 -10.97
N SER A 360 -16.59 -1.25 -9.86
CA SER A 360 -15.83 -0.04 -9.60
C SER A 360 -14.72 0.18 -10.62
N ALA A 361 -13.95 -0.86 -10.94
CA ALA A 361 -12.94 -0.81 -12.01
C ALA A 361 -13.57 -0.52 -13.38
N SER A 362 -14.68 -1.17 -13.71
CA SER A 362 -15.42 -0.91 -14.95
C SER A 362 -15.97 0.52 -15.03
N ALA A 363 -16.35 1.12 -13.89
CA ALA A 363 -16.74 2.52 -13.86
C ALA A 363 -15.55 3.45 -14.13
N VAL A 364 -14.37 3.16 -13.59
CA VAL A 364 -13.13 3.92 -13.89
C VAL A 364 -12.81 3.87 -15.38
N GLU A 365 -12.79 2.69 -15.98
CA GLU A 365 -12.45 2.51 -17.39
C GLU A 365 -13.39 3.35 -18.28
N LYS A 366 -14.71 3.25 -18.07
CA LYS A 366 -15.70 4.05 -18.80
C LYS A 366 -15.51 5.55 -18.60
N LEU A 367 -15.27 6.00 -17.37
CA LEU A 367 -15.06 7.42 -17.07
C LEU A 367 -13.83 7.98 -17.80
N ILE A 368 -12.71 7.26 -17.77
CA ILE A 368 -11.46 7.65 -18.43
C ILE A 368 -11.63 7.64 -19.95
N ALA A 369 -12.21 6.58 -20.50
CA ALA A 369 -12.41 6.41 -21.93
C ALA A 369 -13.37 7.45 -22.52
N GLU A 370 -14.57 7.64 -21.92
CA GLU A 370 -15.57 8.61 -22.39
C GLU A 370 -15.10 10.07 -22.24
N ALA A 371 -14.26 10.36 -21.24
CA ALA A 371 -13.67 11.68 -21.05
C ALA A 371 -12.44 11.93 -21.93
N GLY A 372 -11.83 10.90 -22.51
CA GLY A 372 -10.59 11.03 -23.28
C GLY A 372 -9.41 11.47 -22.40
N VAL A 373 -9.38 11.02 -21.14
CA VAL A 373 -8.33 11.43 -20.19
C VAL A 373 -6.99 10.86 -20.62
N SER A 374 -6.03 11.76 -20.80
CA SER A 374 -4.66 11.45 -21.21
C SER A 374 -3.62 12.01 -20.26
N LYS A 375 -4.01 12.59 -19.12
CA LYS A 375 -3.13 12.93 -17.98
C LYS A 375 -3.04 11.75 -17.00
N PRO A 376 -1.98 11.64 -16.18
CA PRO A 376 -1.89 10.56 -15.22
C PRO A 376 -3.07 10.60 -14.22
N VAL A 377 -3.66 9.43 -13.98
CA VAL A 377 -4.87 9.30 -13.16
C VAL A 377 -4.54 8.65 -11.83
N TRP A 378 -5.05 9.21 -10.72
CA TRP A 378 -5.01 8.53 -9.44
C TRP A 378 -6.41 8.25 -8.89
N GLY A 379 -6.52 7.29 -7.98
CA GLY A 379 -7.76 7.02 -7.26
C GLY A 379 -7.52 6.77 -5.79
N PHE A 380 -8.51 7.14 -4.97
CA PHE A 380 -8.45 6.87 -3.53
C PHE A 380 -9.10 5.52 -3.20
N THR A 381 -8.37 4.71 -2.43
CA THR A 381 -8.83 3.40 -1.94
C THR A 381 -8.77 3.40 -0.42
N LEU A 382 -9.85 2.98 0.25
CA LEU A 382 -9.80 2.80 1.70
C LEU A 382 -8.94 1.57 2.02
N GLY A 383 -8.05 1.70 3.00
CA GLY A 383 -7.05 0.68 3.31
C GLY A 383 -7.60 -0.60 3.94
N TRP A 384 -8.85 -0.65 4.37
CA TRP A 384 -9.42 -1.84 5.02
C TRP A 384 -9.55 -3.02 4.05
N ASP A 385 -9.14 -4.22 4.50
CA ASP A 385 -9.14 -5.47 3.70
C ASP A 385 -8.64 -5.30 2.25
N LYS A 386 -7.53 -4.55 2.09
CA LYS A 386 -6.97 -4.12 0.79
C LYS A 386 -7.94 -3.48 -0.21
N GLY A 387 -9.00 -2.85 0.30
CA GLY A 387 -10.08 -2.23 -0.48
C GLY A 387 -11.27 -3.14 -0.74
N HIS A 388 -11.16 -4.45 -0.52
CA HIS A 388 -12.16 -5.45 -0.95
C HIS A 388 -13.50 -5.27 -0.22
N GLU A 389 -13.49 -4.88 1.05
CA GLU A 389 -14.72 -4.61 1.82
C GLU A 389 -15.51 -3.40 1.31
N HIS A 390 -14.87 -2.55 0.51
CA HIS A 390 -15.47 -1.36 -0.09
C HIS A 390 -15.74 -1.52 -1.58
N GLY A 391 -15.58 -2.73 -2.12
CA GLY A 391 -15.77 -2.99 -3.54
C GLY A 391 -14.71 -2.30 -4.39
N GLN A 392 -13.46 -2.26 -3.93
CA GLN A 392 -12.33 -1.73 -4.68
C GLN A 392 -11.20 -2.75 -4.66
N ASP A 393 -10.37 -2.78 -5.70
CA ASP A 393 -9.18 -3.63 -5.75
C ASP A 393 -8.07 -2.94 -6.54
N PRO A 394 -6.93 -2.59 -5.94
CA PRO A 394 -5.90 -1.79 -6.61
C PRO A 394 -5.36 -2.42 -7.91
N PRO A 395 -5.07 -3.74 -7.99
CA PRO A 395 -4.77 -4.41 -9.25
C PRO A 395 -5.81 -4.19 -10.36
N MET A 396 -7.09 -4.37 -10.04
CA MET A 396 -8.20 -4.12 -10.97
C MET A 396 -8.31 -2.65 -11.38
N MET A 397 -8.16 -1.73 -10.43
CA MET A 397 -8.26 -0.29 -10.68
C MET A 397 -7.09 0.21 -11.53
N ASN A 398 -5.89 -0.34 -11.32
CA ASN A 398 -4.74 -0.10 -12.18
C ASN A 398 -5.03 -0.51 -13.63
N ASP A 399 -5.54 -1.72 -13.81
CA ASP A 399 -5.86 -2.24 -15.14
C ASP A 399 -6.98 -1.44 -15.84
N ALA A 400 -7.91 -0.89 -15.06
CA ALA A 400 -8.97 -0.01 -15.56
C ALA A 400 -8.51 1.42 -15.91
N GLY A 401 -7.26 1.80 -15.59
CA GLY A 401 -6.67 3.06 -16.04
C GLY A 401 -6.10 3.95 -14.93
N LEU A 402 -6.20 3.58 -13.65
CA LEU A 402 -5.48 4.31 -12.60
C LEU A 402 -3.97 4.08 -12.75
N ASP A 403 -3.19 5.16 -12.83
CA ASP A 403 -1.73 5.10 -12.81
C ASP A 403 -1.17 5.01 -11.39
N LEU A 404 -1.97 5.42 -10.41
CA LEU A 404 -1.58 5.49 -9.00
C LEU A 404 -2.77 5.22 -8.09
N ASP A 405 -2.61 4.31 -7.12
CA ASP A 405 -3.59 4.08 -6.07
C ASP A 405 -3.14 4.80 -4.78
N ALA A 406 -3.98 5.71 -4.28
CA ALA A 406 -3.78 6.46 -3.06
C ALA A 406 -4.54 5.80 -1.90
N MET A 407 -3.88 4.86 -1.23
CA MET A 407 -4.41 4.12 -0.10
C MET A 407 -4.54 5.02 1.14
N MET A 408 -5.75 5.07 1.68
CA MET A 408 -6.09 5.80 2.89
C MET A 408 -5.99 4.88 4.11
N ILE A 409 -5.05 5.17 5.01
CA ILE A 409 -4.78 4.38 6.23
C ILE A 409 -5.37 5.04 7.50
N TYR A 410 -6.37 5.90 7.33
CA TYR A 410 -7.02 6.63 8.42
C TYR A 410 -8.36 5.99 8.83
N GLU A 411 -9.04 6.57 9.83
CA GLU A 411 -10.22 5.99 10.49
C GLU A 411 -9.97 4.65 11.21
N SER A 412 -8.71 4.27 11.41
CA SER A 412 -8.32 3.07 12.15
C SER A 412 -7.77 3.42 13.54
N ASN A 413 -7.89 2.52 14.51
CA ASN A 413 -7.01 2.54 15.68
C ASN A 413 -5.63 1.96 15.33
N ALA A 414 -4.70 1.95 16.29
CA ALA A 414 -3.33 1.47 16.06
C ALA A 414 -3.27 -0.03 15.73
N GLN A 415 -4.06 -0.85 16.44
CA GLN A 415 -4.18 -2.30 16.19
C GLN A 415 -4.69 -2.58 14.77
N GLN A 416 -5.70 -1.83 14.36
CA GLN A 416 -6.28 -1.93 13.02
C GLN A 416 -5.31 -1.48 11.93
N CYS A 417 -4.53 -0.41 12.16
CA CYS A 417 -3.48 0.02 11.24
C CYS A 417 -2.37 -1.06 11.10
N PHE A 418 -2.01 -1.69 12.22
CA PHE A 418 -1.12 -2.85 12.24
C PHE A 418 -1.67 -4.01 11.40
N GLU A 419 -2.94 -4.36 11.56
CA GLU A 419 -3.59 -5.42 10.79
C GLU A 419 -3.64 -5.08 9.30
N MET A 420 -3.94 -3.83 8.97
CA MET A 420 -3.99 -3.33 7.61
C MET A 420 -2.68 -3.56 6.87
N THR A 421 -1.55 -3.08 7.41
CA THR A 421 -0.22 -3.30 6.77
C THR A 421 0.10 -4.79 6.57
N ASN A 422 -0.28 -5.67 7.51
CA ASN A 422 -0.08 -7.11 7.35
C ASN A 422 -0.88 -7.70 6.20
N VAL A 423 -2.11 -7.24 6.02
CA VAL A 423 -3.04 -7.77 5.03
C VAL A 423 -2.64 -7.27 3.63
N TRP A 424 -2.22 -6.02 3.49
CA TRP A 424 -1.70 -5.47 2.23
C TRP A 424 -0.39 -6.13 1.78
N SER A 425 0.61 -6.25 2.66
CA SER A 425 1.90 -6.86 2.31
C SER A 425 1.81 -8.31 1.83
N LYS A 426 0.79 -9.05 2.25
CA LYS A 426 0.56 -10.42 1.76
C LYS A 426 -0.05 -10.44 0.35
N TYR A 427 -0.84 -9.43 0.01
CA TYR A 427 -1.62 -9.36 -1.22
C TYR A 427 -0.82 -8.88 -2.42
N LEU A 428 -0.15 -7.74 -2.27
CA LEU A 428 0.65 -7.13 -3.34
C LEU A 428 2.06 -7.71 -3.35
N LYS A 429 2.54 -8.14 -4.52
CA LYS A 429 3.81 -8.87 -4.66
C LYS A 429 4.98 -8.04 -5.17
N GLY A 430 4.78 -6.76 -5.48
CA GLY A 430 5.86 -5.89 -5.93
C GLY A 430 5.33 -4.59 -6.53
N ASP A 431 5.73 -4.33 -7.76
CA ASP A 431 5.41 -3.15 -8.58
C ASP A 431 4.14 -3.31 -9.43
N GLU A 432 3.31 -4.31 -9.12
CA GLU A 432 2.03 -4.59 -9.80
C GLU A 432 1.08 -3.40 -9.83
N VAL A 433 1.21 -2.50 -8.85
CA VAL A 433 0.46 -1.25 -8.69
C VAL A 433 1.41 -0.20 -8.12
N GLN A 434 1.37 1.02 -8.64
CA GLN A 434 2.02 2.15 -8.00
C GLN A 434 1.15 2.66 -6.85
N MET A 435 1.65 2.51 -5.62
CA MET A 435 0.91 2.86 -4.40
C MET A 435 1.43 4.16 -3.78
N MET A 436 0.51 4.96 -3.25
CA MET A 436 0.79 5.96 -2.22
C MET A 436 0.00 5.64 -0.96
N ALA A 437 0.56 5.94 0.20
CA ALA A 437 -0.14 5.83 1.47
C ALA A 437 -0.43 7.21 2.06
N GLY A 438 -1.59 7.40 2.67
CA GLY A 438 -1.91 8.67 3.29
C GLY A 438 -2.77 8.57 4.52
N GLN A 439 -2.56 9.55 5.39
CA GLN A 439 -3.16 9.65 6.71
C GLN A 439 -3.80 11.02 6.86
N GLN A 440 -4.89 11.08 7.60
CA GLN A 440 -5.63 12.30 7.83
C GLN A 440 -5.22 12.95 9.15
N ILE A 441 -5.15 14.28 9.17
CA ILE A 441 -5.05 14.99 10.44
C ILE A 441 -6.38 14.91 11.16
N ASP A 442 -6.43 14.08 12.19
CA ASP A 442 -7.56 14.07 13.09
C ASP A 442 -7.21 13.38 14.41
N TRP A 443 -7.14 14.16 15.49
CA TRP A 443 -6.83 13.65 16.81
C TRP A 443 -7.84 12.60 17.28
N ILE A 444 -9.12 12.74 16.90
CA ILE A 444 -10.17 11.80 17.31
C ILE A 444 -10.01 10.48 16.55
N LEU A 445 -9.73 10.53 15.24
CA LEU A 445 -9.54 9.31 14.46
C LEU A 445 -8.25 8.58 14.85
N LEU A 446 -7.23 9.31 15.30
CA LEU A 446 -6.04 8.78 15.94
C LEU A 446 -6.28 8.38 17.41
N GLN A 447 -7.52 8.13 17.80
CA GLN A 447 -7.94 7.61 19.10
C GLN A 447 -7.47 8.46 20.28
N LYS A 448 -7.38 9.78 20.08
CA LYS A 448 -6.89 10.73 21.07
C LYS A 448 -5.52 10.33 21.63
N SER A 449 -4.65 9.75 20.80
CA SER A 449 -3.36 9.20 21.23
C SER A 449 -2.55 10.22 22.03
N THR A 450 -2.08 9.79 23.22
CA THR A 450 -1.23 10.57 24.12
C THR A 450 0.18 9.97 24.25
N VAL A 451 0.33 8.66 24.03
CA VAL A 451 1.63 7.96 24.02
C VAL A 451 1.64 6.93 22.87
N PRO A 452 2.20 7.29 21.70
CA PRO A 452 2.89 8.56 21.44
C PRO A 452 1.88 9.70 21.27
N PRO A 453 2.29 10.97 21.36
CA PRO A 453 1.47 12.10 20.95
C PRO A 453 0.89 11.89 19.54
N ALA A 454 -0.33 12.35 19.29
CA ALA A 454 -1.01 12.02 18.03
C ALA A 454 -0.28 12.44 16.74
N PRO A 455 0.45 13.58 16.67
CA PRO A 455 1.31 13.86 15.53
C PRO A 455 2.37 12.76 15.33
N GLU A 456 3.04 12.31 16.38
CA GLU A 456 4.00 11.22 16.25
C GLU A 456 3.34 9.90 15.84
N GLU A 457 2.16 9.56 16.36
CA GLU A 457 1.39 8.40 15.89
C GLU A 457 1.03 8.52 14.39
N PHE A 458 0.70 9.72 13.92
CA PHE A 458 0.47 9.99 12.49
C PHE A 458 1.73 9.74 11.65
N TYR A 459 2.90 10.22 12.08
CA TYR A 459 4.17 9.95 11.42
C TYR A 459 4.47 8.45 11.37
N TRP A 460 4.24 7.75 12.48
CA TRP A 460 4.48 6.32 12.54
C TRP A 460 3.60 5.54 11.57
N ARG A 461 2.31 5.84 11.51
CA ARG A 461 1.40 5.15 10.56
C ARG A 461 1.79 5.38 9.11
N LEU A 462 2.17 6.61 8.74
CA LEU A 462 2.66 6.90 7.38
C LEU A 462 3.96 6.17 7.06
N THR A 463 4.93 6.21 7.98
CA THR A 463 6.23 5.59 7.75
C THR A 463 6.18 4.07 7.77
N ASP A 464 5.30 3.49 8.60
CA ASP A 464 5.02 2.06 8.64
C ASP A 464 4.45 1.55 7.30
N ALA A 465 3.73 2.40 6.56
CA ALA A 465 3.19 2.05 5.25
C ALA A 465 4.26 2.02 4.14
N ILE A 466 5.42 2.68 4.30
CA ILE A 466 6.45 2.81 3.25
C ILE A 466 6.90 1.44 2.76
N LYS A 467 7.21 0.53 3.69
CA LYS A 467 7.65 -0.85 3.44
C LYS A 467 6.57 -1.88 3.81
N GLY A 468 5.49 -1.45 4.45
CA GLY A 468 4.43 -2.30 4.98
C GLY A 468 3.35 -2.72 3.99
N THR A 469 3.27 -2.11 2.81
CA THR A 469 2.11 -2.21 1.91
C THR A 469 2.24 -3.28 0.82
N SER A 470 3.44 -3.81 0.58
CA SER A 470 3.65 -4.94 -0.34
C SER A 470 4.73 -5.89 0.20
N ASP A 471 4.85 -7.06 -0.42
CA ASP A 471 5.79 -8.12 -0.01
C ASP A 471 7.24 -7.71 -0.31
N GLY A 472 7.50 -7.19 -1.52
CA GLY A 472 8.83 -6.78 -1.98
C GLY A 472 8.93 -5.34 -2.50
N GLY A 473 7.81 -4.62 -2.62
CA GLY A 473 7.77 -3.24 -3.10
C GLY A 473 7.73 -2.21 -1.97
N ARG A 474 7.96 -0.97 -2.35
CA ARG A 474 7.78 0.21 -1.49
C ARG A 474 6.71 1.08 -2.10
N VAL A 475 6.02 1.87 -1.28
CA VAL A 475 5.15 2.92 -1.82
C VAL A 475 5.99 3.89 -2.65
N LYS A 476 5.41 4.39 -3.75
CA LYS A 476 6.00 5.45 -4.57
C LYS A 476 5.95 6.80 -3.88
N GLY A 477 5.01 6.97 -2.95
CA GLY A 477 4.72 8.26 -2.36
C GLY A 477 3.91 8.23 -1.07
N LEU A 478 3.82 9.39 -0.42
CA LEU A 478 2.95 9.62 0.72
C LEU A 478 2.03 10.82 0.46
N PHE A 479 0.82 10.80 1.01
CA PHE A 479 -0.01 12.00 1.02
C PHE A 479 -0.47 12.38 2.42
N TRP A 480 -0.49 13.69 2.64
CA TRP A 480 -0.99 14.31 3.86
C TRP A 480 -2.41 14.76 3.57
N HIS A 481 -3.38 14.10 4.20
CA HIS A 481 -4.78 14.17 3.80
C HIS A 481 -5.57 15.23 4.58
N ASP A 482 -6.32 16.01 3.83
CA ASP A 482 -7.24 17.08 4.23
C ASP A 482 -6.59 18.20 5.06
N MET A 483 -6.00 19.15 4.33
CA MET A 483 -5.33 20.31 4.90
C MET A 483 -6.19 21.20 5.78
N PHE A 484 -7.49 21.28 5.52
CA PHE A 484 -8.36 22.09 6.35
C PHE A 484 -8.39 21.61 7.79
N ARG A 485 -8.22 20.31 8.02
CA ARG A 485 -8.14 19.78 9.39
C ARG A 485 -6.88 20.18 10.12
N GLY A 486 -5.76 20.27 9.41
CA GLY A 486 -4.50 20.81 9.92
C GLY A 486 -4.59 22.27 10.37
N ILE A 487 -5.56 23.04 9.86
CA ILE A 487 -5.74 24.46 10.22
C ILE A 487 -6.86 24.62 11.26
N ARG A 488 -8.06 24.13 10.96
CA ARG A 488 -9.31 24.40 11.69
C ARG A 488 -10.02 23.15 12.21
N GLY A 489 -9.45 21.96 12.00
CA GLY A 489 -10.08 20.70 12.37
C GLY A 489 -9.82 20.27 13.82
N ARG A 490 -10.06 18.99 14.05
CA ARG A 490 -9.92 18.32 15.36
C ARG A 490 -8.45 18.00 15.64
N LYS A 491 -7.63 19.03 15.87
CA LYS A 491 -6.17 18.89 16.09
C LYS A 491 -5.78 18.39 17.48
N GLY A 492 -6.73 18.33 18.40
CA GLY A 492 -6.47 18.00 19.81
C GLY A 492 -5.64 19.09 20.50
N PRO A 493 -4.82 18.74 21.50
CA PRO A 493 -3.95 19.69 22.20
C PRO A 493 -2.74 20.15 21.35
N HIS A 494 -2.63 19.68 20.10
CA HIS A 494 -1.48 19.92 19.24
C HIS A 494 -1.69 21.13 18.32
N THR A 495 -0.61 21.86 18.09
CA THR A 495 -0.59 23.01 17.19
C THR A 495 -0.57 22.57 15.72
N SER A 496 -1.01 23.46 14.82
CA SER A 496 -0.88 23.24 13.38
C SER A 496 0.56 23.03 12.92
N GLN A 497 1.50 23.69 13.60
CA GLN A 497 2.93 23.61 13.31
C GLN A 497 3.50 22.22 13.64
N GLU A 498 3.08 21.61 14.77
CA GLU A 498 3.49 20.23 15.10
C GLU A 498 3.06 19.25 14.00
N TRP A 499 1.80 19.32 13.55
CA TRP A 499 1.29 18.46 12.48
C TRP A 499 2.02 18.66 11.14
N LEU A 500 2.37 19.91 10.82
CA LEU A 500 3.16 20.25 9.63
C LEU A 500 4.58 19.68 9.70
N ILE A 501 5.29 19.88 10.81
CA ILE A 501 6.65 19.39 11.01
C ILE A 501 6.70 17.87 10.88
N VAL A 502 5.77 17.19 11.53
CA VAL A 502 5.66 15.73 11.50
C VAL A 502 5.30 15.22 10.11
N GLY A 503 4.41 15.91 9.38
CA GLY A 503 4.12 15.59 7.98
C GLY A 503 5.35 15.73 7.08
N ALA A 504 6.09 16.84 7.22
CA ALA A 504 7.34 17.08 6.50
C ALA A 504 8.41 16.02 6.82
N ALA A 505 8.48 15.59 8.09
CA ALA A 505 9.37 14.51 8.50
C ALA A 505 8.98 13.16 7.87
N ALA A 506 7.69 12.86 7.73
CA ALA A 506 7.24 11.65 7.05
C ALA A 506 7.65 11.66 5.56
N PHE A 507 7.51 12.79 4.87
CA PHE A 507 7.95 12.96 3.48
C PHE A 507 9.47 12.84 3.34
N SER A 508 10.21 13.42 4.29
CA SER A 508 11.67 13.29 4.35
C SER A 508 12.07 11.82 4.54
N LYS A 509 11.43 11.11 5.47
CA LYS A 509 11.71 9.70 5.74
C LYS A 509 11.42 8.81 4.53
N LEU A 510 10.33 9.04 3.80
CA LEU A 510 10.06 8.35 2.53
C LEU A 510 11.24 8.49 1.55
N ARG A 511 11.71 9.71 1.34
CA ARG A 511 12.78 10.00 0.37
C ARG A 511 14.14 9.45 0.81
N GLN A 512 14.44 9.48 2.12
CA GLN A 512 15.59 8.77 2.70
C GLN A 512 15.52 7.27 2.44
N GLU A 513 14.39 6.63 2.74
CA GLU A 513 14.20 5.20 2.55
C GLU A 513 14.33 4.79 1.07
N LEU A 514 13.85 5.64 0.15
CA LEU A 514 13.99 5.45 -1.29
C LEU A 514 15.35 5.88 -1.85
N GLY A 515 16.25 6.42 -1.02
CA GLY A 515 17.59 6.85 -1.45
C GLY A 515 17.59 8.01 -2.45
N THR A 516 16.53 8.83 -2.46
CA THR A 516 16.40 9.96 -3.40
C THR A 516 17.03 11.24 -2.89
N LEU A 517 17.43 11.29 -1.61
CA LEU A 517 18.09 12.43 -1.00
C LEU A 517 19.62 12.29 -1.01
N PRO A 518 20.37 13.40 -1.08
CA PRO A 518 21.82 13.40 -1.00
C PRO A 518 22.34 13.12 0.41
N LEU A 519 21.48 13.14 1.44
CA LEU A 519 21.83 12.82 2.81
C LEU A 519 20.72 12.07 3.54
N ASP A 520 21.11 11.29 4.54
CA ASP A 520 20.26 10.77 5.59
C ASP A 520 20.51 11.54 6.89
N SER A 521 19.44 11.81 7.63
CA SER A 521 19.53 12.48 8.92
C SER A 521 18.50 11.94 9.91
N ARG A 522 18.89 11.94 11.18
CA ARG A 522 18.04 11.51 12.31
C ARG A 522 18.42 12.26 13.58
N MET A 523 17.44 12.40 14.45
CA MET A 523 17.64 12.90 15.81
C MET A 523 18.31 11.82 16.67
N ILE A 524 19.27 12.22 17.49
CA ILE A 524 19.89 11.35 18.49
C ILE A 524 19.81 11.99 19.87
N SER A 525 19.83 11.13 20.89
CA SER A 525 19.92 11.54 22.30
C SER A 525 21.13 10.86 22.93
N GLN A 526 22.09 11.64 23.42
CA GLN A 526 23.30 11.11 24.04
C GLN A 526 23.65 11.91 25.29
N ALA A 527 23.75 11.22 26.43
CA ALA A 527 24.13 11.80 27.73
C ALA A 527 23.32 13.08 28.08
N GLY A 528 22.00 13.04 27.84
CA GLY A 528 21.10 14.18 28.11
C GLY A 528 21.19 15.33 27.09
N LYS A 529 21.94 15.19 25.99
CA LYS A 529 22.03 16.17 24.90
C LYS A 529 21.29 15.68 23.66
N THR A 530 20.68 16.63 22.95
CA THR A 530 20.07 16.41 21.63
C THR A 530 21.11 16.68 20.55
N GLY A 531 21.15 15.82 19.54
CA GLY A 531 22.01 15.99 18.37
C GLY A 531 21.35 15.51 17.09
N LEU A 532 22.04 15.78 15.98
CA LEU A 532 21.72 15.29 14.66
C LEU A 532 22.83 14.38 14.19
N HIS A 533 22.46 13.19 13.72
CA HIS A 533 23.35 12.33 12.96
C HIS A 533 23.08 12.57 11.48
N ILE A 534 24.09 12.93 10.71
CA ILE A 534 24.01 13.22 9.28
C ILE A 534 24.96 12.29 8.54
N LYS A 535 24.44 11.56 7.56
CA LYS A 535 25.23 10.73 6.66
C LYS A 535 25.02 11.20 5.23
N LEU A 536 26.11 11.49 4.53
CA LEU A 536 26.05 11.88 3.12
C LEU A 536 25.97 10.63 2.24
N ASN A 537 24.98 10.63 1.35
CA ASN A 537 24.82 9.64 0.29
C ASN A 537 25.43 10.14 -1.03
N ARG A 538 25.61 11.45 -1.16
CA ARG A 538 26.25 12.13 -2.29
C ARG A 538 27.06 13.33 -1.78
N PRO A 539 28.09 13.79 -2.50
CA PRO A 539 28.81 15.01 -2.14
C PRO A 539 27.87 16.21 -2.00
N LEU A 540 28.05 16.98 -0.92
CA LEU A 540 27.38 18.24 -0.65
C LEU A 540 28.41 19.19 -0.05
N GLU A 541 28.43 20.44 -0.49
CA GLU A 541 29.38 21.43 0.05
C GLU A 541 28.91 21.98 1.41
N LYS A 542 27.60 22.22 1.55
CA LYS A 542 27.03 22.86 2.74
C LYS A 542 25.64 22.33 3.06
N VAL A 543 25.35 22.30 4.35
CA VAL A 543 23.99 22.03 4.87
C VAL A 543 23.65 23.09 5.91
N SER A 544 22.48 23.71 5.75
CA SER A 544 21.92 24.63 6.74
C SER A 544 20.98 23.90 7.67
N ILE A 545 21.07 24.17 8.97
CA ILE A 545 20.27 23.55 10.02
C ILE A 545 19.43 24.64 10.68
N GLU A 546 18.11 24.49 10.63
CA GLU A 546 17.12 25.42 11.18
C GLU A 546 16.32 24.74 12.29
N PRO A 547 16.33 25.24 13.55
CA PRO A 547 15.39 24.80 14.57
C PRO A 547 13.96 25.24 14.24
N LEU A 548 13.00 24.33 14.29
CA LEU A 548 11.61 24.57 13.88
C LEU A 548 10.65 24.84 15.05
N THR A 549 11.11 24.70 16.29
CA THR A 549 10.29 24.89 17.49
C THR A 549 11.08 25.58 18.59
N ASN A 550 10.38 26.22 19.53
CA ASN A 550 10.99 26.82 20.72
C ASN A 550 11.66 25.80 21.66
N ALA A 551 11.28 24.52 21.57
CA ALA A 551 11.89 23.45 22.36
C ALA A 551 13.17 22.89 21.70
N SER A 552 13.49 23.30 20.47
CA SER A 552 14.69 22.86 19.75
C SER A 552 15.91 23.66 20.22
N PRO A 553 16.89 23.03 20.90
CA PRO A 553 18.11 23.74 21.30
C PRO A 553 18.93 24.21 20.09
N GLY A 554 19.74 25.26 20.31
CA GLY A 554 20.64 25.81 19.30
C GLY A 554 20.02 26.95 18.50
N LYS A 555 20.77 27.38 17.47
CA LYS A 555 20.38 28.46 16.54
C LYS A 555 20.55 27.97 15.11
N ILE A 556 20.02 28.72 14.15
CA ILE A 556 20.32 28.50 12.74
C ILE A 556 21.84 28.48 12.56
N SER A 557 22.34 27.44 11.89
CA SER A 557 23.76 27.26 11.59
C SER A 557 23.93 26.66 10.21
N THR A 558 25.03 26.99 9.54
CA THR A 558 25.43 26.35 8.28
C THR A 558 26.73 25.61 8.53
N ILE A 559 26.76 24.36 8.13
CA ILE A 559 27.91 23.48 8.26
C ILE A 559 28.52 23.31 6.87
N GLN A 560 29.80 23.62 6.77
CA GLN A 560 30.61 23.24 5.61
C GLN A 560 30.97 21.75 5.76
N LEU A 561 30.75 21.00 4.69
CA LEU A 561 31.04 19.58 4.64
C LEU A 561 32.32 19.43 3.81
N ASP A 562 33.44 19.15 4.49
CA ASP A 562 34.73 18.95 3.83
C ASP A 562 34.73 17.66 2.97
N ASP A 563 35.61 17.57 1.97
CA ASP A 563 35.71 16.49 0.95
C ASP A 563 35.92 15.06 1.49
N GLY A 564 35.92 14.83 2.80
CA GLY A 564 35.97 13.50 3.44
C GLY A 564 34.87 13.20 4.44
N LEU A 565 33.95 14.15 4.70
CA LEU A 565 33.01 14.07 5.82
C LEU A 565 31.71 13.37 5.41
N THR A 566 31.75 12.03 5.32
CA THR A 566 30.60 11.24 4.84
C THR A 566 29.59 10.86 5.94
N ASP A 567 29.98 10.93 7.21
CA ASP A 567 29.15 10.55 8.36
C ASP A 567 29.57 11.36 9.59
N THR A 568 28.64 12.07 10.22
CA THR A 568 28.94 12.97 11.33
C THR A 568 27.79 13.11 12.32
N THR A 569 28.13 13.53 13.52
CA THR A 569 27.18 13.83 14.59
C THR A 569 27.42 15.23 15.12
N ILE A 570 26.36 16.04 15.13
CA ILE A 570 26.37 17.41 15.62
C ILE A 570 25.52 17.49 16.89
N ILE A 571 26.13 17.94 17.98
CA ILE A 571 25.44 18.17 19.24
C ILE A 571 24.85 19.59 19.24
N LEU A 572 23.53 19.69 19.39
CA LEU A 572 22.78 20.94 19.26
C LEU A 572 22.54 21.62 20.61
N GLY A 573 22.53 20.86 21.69
CA GLY A 573 22.44 21.37 23.04
C GLY A 573 21.81 20.40 24.03
N LYS A 574 21.45 20.91 25.21
CA LYS A 574 20.77 20.12 26.26
C LYS A 574 19.38 19.69 25.75
N SER A 575 19.03 18.43 26.01
CA SER A 575 17.70 17.92 25.65
C SER A 575 16.61 18.70 26.39
N PRO A 576 15.51 19.07 25.72
CA PRO A 576 14.41 19.75 26.38
C PRO A 576 13.74 18.81 27.39
N ALA A 577 13.15 19.39 28.44
CA ALA A 577 12.42 18.62 29.43
C ALA A 577 11.10 18.07 28.87
N SER A 578 10.45 18.81 27.98
CA SER A 578 9.20 18.42 27.34
C SER A 578 9.00 19.08 25.97
N GLY A 579 8.10 18.50 25.16
CA GLY A 579 7.65 19.06 23.90
C GLY A 579 8.34 18.47 22.66
N LEU A 580 8.04 19.05 21.50
CA LEU A 580 8.58 18.63 20.20
C LEU A 580 9.87 19.41 19.90
N ALA A 581 11.02 18.74 19.81
CA ALA A 581 12.22 19.31 19.19
C ALA A 581 12.28 18.86 17.74
N ALA A 582 12.53 19.77 16.81
CA ALA A 582 12.55 19.49 15.39
C ALA A 582 13.49 20.43 14.63
N TYR A 583 14.10 19.89 13.57
CA TYR A 583 15.05 20.60 12.74
C TYR A 583 14.74 20.37 11.27
N ARG A 584 14.92 21.43 10.47
CA ARG A 584 15.01 21.34 9.02
C ARG A 584 16.47 21.45 8.61
N LEU A 585 16.92 20.53 7.79
CA LEU A 585 18.20 20.57 7.10
C LEU A 585 17.90 20.94 5.65
N THR A 586 18.58 21.93 5.08
CA THR A 586 18.45 22.31 3.66
C THR A 586 19.80 22.33 2.96
N TRP A 587 19.79 22.05 1.66
CA TRP A 587 20.93 22.15 0.75
C TRP A 587 20.46 22.80 -0.56
N GLY A 588 21.37 23.16 -1.47
CA GLY A 588 21.00 23.72 -2.77
C GLY A 588 20.38 25.12 -2.72
N SER A 589 19.77 25.54 -3.83
CA SER A 589 19.36 26.92 -4.10
C SER A 589 17.87 27.06 -4.43
N ASP A 590 16.98 26.52 -3.58
CA ASP A 590 15.53 26.84 -3.50
C ASP A 590 14.50 25.78 -3.97
N ASP A 591 14.89 24.51 -4.18
CA ASP A 591 13.89 23.44 -4.35
C ASP A 591 13.23 23.11 -2.98
N HIS A 592 11.91 23.03 -2.96
CA HIS A 592 11.15 22.58 -1.79
C HIS A 592 11.39 21.10 -1.46
N ARG A 593 11.96 20.31 -2.37
CA ARG A 593 12.45 18.96 -2.11
C ARG A 593 13.81 18.92 -1.40
N ASP A 594 14.61 19.97 -1.50
CA ASP A 594 15.95 20.04 -0.93
C ASP A 594 15.93 20.32 0.58
N GLN A 595 15.16 19.50 1.29
CA GLN A 595 15.04 19.54 2.73
C GLN A 595 14.91 18.15 3.34
N VAL A 596 15.43 18.02 4.57
CA VAL A 596 15.11 16.93 5.49
C VAL A 596 14.57 17.53 6.77
N VAL A 597 13.41 17.07 7.21
CA VAL A 597 12.86 17.41 8.51
C VAL A 597 12.98 16.19 9.42
N VAL A 598 13.52 16.42 10.61
CA VAL A 598 13.63 15.40 11.67
C VAL A 598 13.09 15.96 12.97
N PHE A 599 12.57 15.09 13.82
CA PHE A 599 11.99 15.49 15.10
C PHE A 599 12.18 14.42 16.18
N SER A 600 11.99 14.83 17.43
CA SER A 600 11.67 13.92 18.52
C SER A 600 10.82 14.60 19.59
N TYR A 601 9.93 13.84 20.22
CA TYR A 601 9.20 14.29 21.40
C TYR A 601 10.01 14.04 22.68
N TYR A 602 9.87 14.95 23.64
CA TYR A 602 10.48 14.84 24.96
C TYR A 602 9.40 14.84 26.06
N PRO A 603 9.54 14.00 27.10
CA PRO A 603 10.46 12.85 27.16
C PRO A 603 10.17 11.84 26.02
N HIS A 604 11.22 11.18 25.51
CA HIS A 604 11.14 10.28 24.35
C HIS A 604 10.11 9.16 24.57
N PRO A 605 9.02 9.12 23.77
CA PRO A 605 8.12 7.99 23.78
C PRO A 605 8.92 6.75 23.39
N TYR A 606 8.74 5.67 24.15
CA TYR A 606 9.41 4.36 23.92
C TYR A 606 10.89 4.26 24.28
N ILE A 607 11.53 5.27 24.88
CA ILE A 607 12.91 5.07 25.36
C ILE A 607 13.01 3.94 26.39
N GLU A 608 12.03 3.86 27.31
CA GLU A 608 11.97 2.79 28.31
C GLU A 608 11.33 1.50 27.81
N LYS A 609 10.45 1.60 26.80
CA LYS A 609 9.73 0.49 26.18
C LYS A 609 10.02 0.50 24.67
N PRO A 610 11.21 0.06 24.24
CA PRO A 610 11.75 0.32 22.90
C PRO A 610 11.04 -0.40 21.75
N PHE A 611 10.21 -1.39 22.10
CA PHE A 611 9.32 -2.08 21.17
C PHE A 611 7.91 -1.51 21.29
N ARG A 612 7.42 -0.90 20.21
CA ARG A 612 6.04 -0.42 20.14
C ARG A 612 5.10 -1.61 20.26
N PRO A 613 4.10 -1.59 21.16
CA PRO A 613 3.17 -2.71 21.33
C PRO A 613 2.37 -3.05 20.07
N LEU A 614 2.08 -2.04 19.25
CA LEU A 614 1.18 -2.12 18.09
C LEU A 614 1.89 -1.71 16.79
N GLN A 615 3.15 -2.14 16.60
CA GLN A 615 3.88 -1.93 15.36
C GLN A 615 4.19 -3.26 14.69
N SER A 616 3.88 -3.36 13.40
CA SER A 616 4.11 -4.59 12.65
C SER A 616 5.58 -4.68 12.30
N PHE A 617 6.20 -5.82 12.57
CA PHE A 617 7.52 -6.10 12.01
C PHE A 617 7.48 -6.20 10.46
N ARG A 618 6.29 -6.23 9.85
CA ARG A 618 6.11 -6.10 8.39
C ARG A 618 6.17 -4.65 7.90
N ALA A 619 6.07 -3.67 8.80
CA ALA A 619 6.19 -2.25 8.48
C ALA A 619 7.63 -1.84 8.13
N GLY A 620 8.61 -2.69 8.45
CA GLY A 620 10.03 -2.39 8.25
C GLY A 620 10.58 -1.47 9.33
N GLY A 621 11.83 -1.05 9.15
CA GLY A 621 12.55 -0.17 10.07
C GLY A 621 14.04 -0.22 9.85
N ASP A 622 14.81 0.30 10.80
CA ASP A 622 16.26 0.28 10.70
C ASP A 622 16.84 -1.04 11.23
N LEU A 623 16.30 -1.53 12.36
CA LEU A 623 16.74 -2.75 13.06
C LEU A 623 15.55 -3.65 13.39
N LEU A 624 15.65 -4.92 12.99
CA LEU A 624 14.79 -6.00 13.47
C LEU A 624 15.54 -6.82 14.53
N VAL A 625 14.96 -6.99 15.71
CA VAL A 625 15.49 -7.88 16.75
C VAL A 625 14.71 -9.20 16.72
N ALA A 626 15.34 -10.26 16.23
CA ALA A 626 14.78 -11.60 16.22
C ALA A 626 15.22 -12.36 17.48
N LEU A 627 14.27 -12.83 18.29
CA LEU A 627 14.58 -13.50 19.56
C LEU A 627 14.13 -14.96 19.59
N GLN A 628 14.98 -15.83 20.12
CA GLN A 628 14.54 -17.14 20.59
C GLN A 628 13.76 -16.98 21.92
N PRO A 629 12.75 -17.83 22.17
CA PRO A 629 12.02 -17.82 23.43
C PRO A 629 12.95 -17.89 24.65
N GLY A 630 12.75 -17.02 25.64
CA GLY A 630 13.50 -17.07 26.89
C GLY A 630 13.53 -15.73 27.65
N ARG A 631 13.40 -15.76 28.98
CA ARG A 631 13.38 -14.54 29.81
C ARG A 631 14.67 -13.71 29.70
N LYS A 632 15.84 -14.38 29.66
CA LYS A 632 17.14 -13.70 29.51
C LYS A 632 17.26 -13.02 28.12
N ASN A 633 16.81 -13.71 27.07
CA ASN A 633 16.81 -13.16 25.70
C ASN A 633 15.88 -11.96 25.57
N LEU A 634 14.73 -11.98 26.25
CA LEU A 634 13.83 -10.83 26.30
C LEU A 634 14.51 -9.61 26.96
N ALA A 635 15.14 -9.77 28.12
CA ALA A 635 15.85 -8.67 28.79
C ALA A 635 16.96 -8.09 27.91
N ARG A 636 17.76 -8.95 27.27
CA ARG A 636 18.78 -8.58 26.30
C ARG A 636 18.21 -7.79 25.13
N SER A 637 17.09 -8.25 24.56
CA SER A 637 16.42 -7.56 23.45
C SER A 637 16.00 -6.15 23.83
N VAL A 638 15.50 -5.95 25.05
CA VAL A 638 15.12 -4.64 25.55
C VAL A 638 16.35 -3.74 25.64
N THR A 639 17.44 -4.19 26.25
CA THR A 639 18.68 -3.40 26.35
C THR A 639 19.22 -2.99 24.98
N ALA A 640 19.33 -3.93 24.04
CA ALA A 640 19.81 -3.64 22.69
C ALA A 640 18.91 -2.62 21.97
N ALA A 641 17.58 -2.77 22.11
CA ALA A 641 16.63 -1.88 21.48
C ALA A 641 16.63 -0.47 22.11
N LYS A 642 16.88 -0.33 23.42
CA LYS A 642 17.06 0.98 24.06
C LYS A 642 18.27 1.72 23.48
N LEU A 643 19.43 1.05 23.43
CA LEU A 643 20.65 1.61 22.86
C LEU A 643 20.46 2.03 21.39
N ALA A 644 19.74 1.22 20.61
CA ALA A 644 19.42 1.54 19.22
C ALA A 644 18.50 2.78 19.12
N ARG A 645 17.47 2.90 19.98
CA ARG A 645 16.56 4.05 20.03
C ARG A 645 17.27 5.34 20.45
N GLU A 646 18.26 5.29 21.36
CA GLU A 646 19.12 6.44 21.70
C GLU A 646 19.87 6.98 20.49
N LYS A 647 20.21 6.10 19.54
CA LYS A 647 20.83 6.44 18.25
C LYS A 647 19.79 6.76 17.16
N GLY A 648 18.54 6.99 17.54
CA GLY A 648 17.47 7.38 16.61
C GLY A 648 17.02 6.27 15.66
N LEU A 649 17.31 5.00 15.95
CA LEU A 649 16.88 3.87 15.11
C LEU A 649 15.42 3.50 15.37
N VAL A 650 14.69 3.19 14.30
CA VAL A 650 13.40 2.50 14.35
C VAL A 650 13.65 1.01 14.57
N VAL A 651 13.24 0.52 15.74
CA VAL A 651 13.49 -0.85 16.18
C VAL A 651 12.18 -1.62 16.31
N ASN A 652 12.14 -2.79 15.68
CA ASN A 652 11.06 -3.76 15.81
C ASN A 652 11.57 -5.09 16.38
N LYS A 653 10.65 -5.97 16.79
CA LYS A 653 10.98 -7.33 17.22
C LYS A 653 10.14 -8.38 16.54
N THR A 654 10.68 -9.58 16.41
CA THR A 654 9.97 -10.78 15.97
C THR A 654 10.57 -12.03 16.62
N MET A 655 9.89 -13.17 16.51
CA MET A 655 10.47 -14.46 16.88
C MET A 655 11.36 -14.97 15.74
N VAL A 656 12.42 -15.73 16.06
CA VAL A 656 13.34 -16.25 15.03
C VAL A 656 12.63 -17.17 14.03
N ASP A 657 11.67 -17.97 14.48
CA ASP A 657 10.83 -18.83 13.65
C ASP A 657 9.90 -18.07 12.67
N SER A 658 9.73 -16.77 12.90
CA SER A 658 8.90 -15.87 12.11
C SER A 658 9.70 -15.12 11.05
N LEU A 659 11.00 -15.45 10.90
CA LEU A 659 11.84 -14.92 9.83
C LEU A 659 11.47 -15.55 8.49
N TYR A 660 11.28 -14.71 7.48
CA TYR A 660 11.03 -15.13 6.11
C TYR A 660 11.72 -14.16 5.14
N PRO A 661 12.03 -14.60 3.89
CA PRO A 661 12.89 -13.85 2.98
C PRO A 661 12.47 -12.38 2.76
N SER A 662 11.18 -12.09 2.56
CA SER A 662 10.75 -10.71 2.28
C SER A 662 10.98 -9.70 3.42
N LEU A 663 11.38 -10.12 4.63
CA LEU A 663 11.83 -9.19 5.67
C LEU A 663 13.15 -8.49 5.32
N GLY A 664 14.00 -9.09 4.48
CA GLY A 664 15.30 -8.54 4.13
C GLY A 664 15.24 -7.18 3.41
N TYR A 665 14.19 -6.91 2.61
CA TYR A 665 14.02 -5.61 1.92
C TYR A 665 13.48 -4.54 2.90
N LYS A 666 13.01 -4.95 4.08
CA LYS A 666 12.29 -4.10 5.02
C LYS A 666 13.18 -3.54 6.13
N TYR A 667 14.32 -4.18 6.39
CA TYR A 667 15.26 -3.79 7.43
C TYR A 667 16.68 -3.64 6.90
N SER A 668 17.41 -2.66 7.43
CA SER A 668 18.85 -2.53 7.13
C SER A 668 19.72 -3.46 7.98
N LYS A 669 19.21 -3.87 9.15
CA LYS A 669 19.93 -4.64 10.16
C LYS A 669 19.02 -5.68 10.80
N LEU A 670 19.58 -6.84 11.08
CA LEU A 670 18.97 -7.93 11.83
C LEU A 670 19.89 -8.29 13.01
N LEU A 671 19.37 -8.20 14.23
CA LEU A 671 20.03 -8.70 15.43
C LEU A 671 19.31 -9.95 15.92
N ILE A 672 20.03 -11.06 15.96
CA ILE A 672 19.53 -12.33 16.47
C ILE A 672 19.99 -12.50 17.91
N ILE A 673 19.04 -12.69 18.82
CA ILE A 673 19.32 -12.97 20.23
C ILE A 673 18.89 -14.40 20.49
N ALA A 674 19.88 -15.28 20.58
CA ALA A 674 19.70 -16.71 20.70
C ALA A 674 20.35 -17.23 22.00
N GLY A 675 19.98 -18.46 22.37
CA GLY A 675 20.73 -19.23 23.35
C GLY A 675 22.05 -19.72 22.76
N ASP A 676 22.43 -20.96 23.04
CA ASP A 676 23.73 -21.50 22.62
C ASP A 676 23.79 -21.84 21.12
N SER A 677 22.66 -22.09 20.46
CA SER A 677 22.62 -22.32 19.00
C SER A 677 21.25 -22.10 18.34
N LEU A 678 21.26 -21.82 17.04
CA LEU A 678 20.08 -21.83 16.16
C LEU A 678 19.81 -23.25 15.63
N SER A 679 18.53 -23.61 15.50
CA SER A 679 18.11 -24.86 14.86
C SER A 679 18.45 -24.89 13.36
N PRO A 680 18.49 -26.07 12.71
CA PRO A 680 18.79 -26.17 11.28
C PRO A 680 17.82 -25.38 10.38
N SER A 681 16.53 -25.35 10.70
CA SER A 681 15.53 -24.58 9.95
C SER A 681 15.75 -23.08 10.11
N GLU A 682 16.05 -22.61 11.31
CA GLU A 682 16.37 -21.20 11.59
C GLU A 682 17.66 -20.77 10.88
N LYS A 683 18.70 -21.62 10.87
CA LYS A 683 19.93 -21.38 10.10
C LYS A 683 19.64 -21.29 8.60
N THR A 684 18.86 -22.23 8.06
CA THR A 684 18.49 -22.23 6.64
C THR A 684 17.72 -20.96 6.26
N ALA A 685 16.77 -20.53 7.10
CA ALA A 685 16.02 -19.30 6.89
C ALA A 685 16.94 -18.06 6.94
N LEU A 686 17.90 -18.05 7.86
CA LEU A 686 18.90 -17.00 7.98
C LEU A 686 19.84 -16.96 6.77
N ASP A 687 20.34 -18.10 6.33
CA ASP A 687 21.21 -18.21 5.15
C ASP A 687 20.46 -17.79 3.88
N CYS A 688 19.16 -18.11 3.77
CA CYS A 688 18.30 -17.63 2.70
C CYS A 688 18.14 -16.10 2.74
N LEU A 689 17.99 -15.51 3.92
CA LEU A 689 17.93 -14.06 4.11
C LEU A 689 19.27 -13.39 3.76
N ILE A 690 20.40 -13.93 4.21
CA ILE A 690 21.71 -13.33 3.91
C ILE A 690 22.03 -13.44 2.42
N SER A 691 21.82 -14.61 1.82
CA SER A 691 22.13 -14.85 0.41
C SER A 691 21.28 -14.01 -0.56
N ARG A 692 20.01 -13.78 -0.22
CA ARG A 692 19.10 -12.98 -1.06
C ARG A 692 19.23 -11.48 -0.83
N PHE A 693 19.85 -11.06 0.27
CA PHE A 693 19.91 -9.67 0.72
C PHE A 693 21.29 -9.27 1.22
N PRO A 694 22.27 -9.10 0.31
CA PRO A 694 23.66 -8.82 0.69
C PRO A 694 23.85 -7.51 1.47
N GLY A 695 22.89 -6.57 1.40
CA GLY A 695 22.90 -5.34 2.19
C GLY A 695 22.36 -5.48 3.63
N LEU A 696 21.81 -6.63 4.01
CA LEU A 696 21.29 -6.88 5.36
C LEU A 696 22.43 -7.26 6.30
N ALA A 697 22.78 -6.35 7.20
CA ALA A 697 23.76 -6.62 8.24
C ALA A 697 23.15 -7.54 9.31
N VAL A 698 23.80 -8.67 9.60
CA VAL A 698 23.36 -9.64 10.60
C VAL A 698 24.39 -9.78 11.73
N ALA A 699 23.92 -9.76 12.98
CA ALA A 699 24.70 -10.12 14.15
C ALA A 699 23.95 -11.12 15.03
N ALA A 700 24.67 -12.04 15.69
CA ALA A 700 24.12 -12.99 16.66
C ALA A 700 24.69 -12.74 18.06
N TRP A 701 23.84 -12.76 19.08
CA TRP A 701 24.20 -12.57 20.49
C TRP A 701 23.83 -13.80 21.33
N GLY A 702 24.83 -14.52 21.85
CA GLY A 702 24.70 -15.75 22.62
C GLY A 702 24.84 -15.59 24.14
N GLN A 703 24.82 -16.70 24.86
CA GLN A 703 24.93 -16.72 26.32
C GLN A 703 26.39 -16.55 26.77
N GLY A 704 26.72 -15.43 27.42
CA GLY A 704 28.07 -15.14 27.95
C GLY A 704 28.80 -14.03 27.18
N ASP A 705 28.28 -13.64 26.03
CA ASP A 705 28.82 -12.54 25.25
C ASP A 705 28.50 -11.19 25.90
N SER A 706 29.55 -10.41 26.16
CA SER A 706 29.43 -8.97 26.37
C SER A 706 29.02 -8.29 25.06
N LEU A 707 28.28 -7.18 25.13
CA LEU A 707 27.99 -6.30 23.98
C LEU A 707 29.27 -5.87 23.25
N SER A 708 30.42 -5.83 23.94
CA SER A 708 31.73 -5.54 23.37
C SER A 708 32.31 -6.66 22.48
N ASN A 709 31.80 -7.89 22.58
CA ASN A 709 32.42 -9.10 22.02
C ASN A 709 31.65 -9.71 20.84
N LEU A 710 30.57 -9.06 20.37
CA LEU A 710 29.81 -9.55 19.21
C LEU A 710 30.73 -9.65 17.98
N PRO A 711 30.73 -10.75 17.21
CA PRO A 711 31.42 -10.82 15.93
C PRO A 711 30.72 -9.84 14.98
N GLY A 712 31.37 -8.73 14.64
CA GLY A 712 30.70 -7.55 14.09
C GLY A 712 30.53 -6.40 15.09
N ALA A 713 31.23 -6.43 16.24
CA ALA A 713 31.38 -5.30 17.16
C ALA A 713 32.11 -4.10 16.51
N ASN A 714 32.49 -4.18 15.22
CA ASN A 714 32.80 -3.01 14.39
C ASN A 714 31.55 -2.34 13.76
N MET A 715 30.36 -2.93 13.86
CA MET A 715 29.07 -2.34 13.48
C MET A 715 28.23 -1.86 14.68
N ILE A 716 28.50 -2.38 15.89
CA ILE A 716 27.97 -1.83 17.16
C ILE A 716 29.06 -1.09 17.95
N ARG A 717 30.30 -1.00 17.43
CA ARG A 717 31.10 0.21 17.58
C ARG A 717 30.61 1.16 16.51
N LEU A 718 29.91 2.20 16.93
CA LEU A 718 29.70 3.37 16.09
C LEU A 718 31.10 3.85 15.67
N LYS A 719 31.45 3.67 14.40
CA LYS A 719 32.65 4.28 13.83
C LYS A 719 32.36 5.78 13.77
N GLY A 720 32.82 6.49 14.78
CA GLY A 720 32.68 7.92 14.96
C GLY A 720 33.42 8.26 16.23
N ASP A 721 34.61 8.82 16.06
CA ASP A 721 35.43 9.31 17.15
C ASP A 721 34.59 10.14 18.12
N ILE A 722 34.63 9.79 19.40
CA ILE A 722 34.36 10.76 20.46
C ILE A 722 35.60 10.85 21.30
N ILE A 723 36.21 12.03 21.14
CA ILE A 723 37.21 12.68 21.97
C ILE A 723 36.91 12.41 23.45
N ALA A 724 37.88 11.85 24.14
CA ALA A 724 37.90 11.78 25.59
C ALA A 724 37.85 13.20 26.17
N ASP A 725 36.96 13.44 27.14
CA ASP A 725 37.15 14.52 28.11
C ASP A 725 37.92 13.93 29.31
N PRO A 726 39.20 14.30 29.52
CA PRO A 726 39.99 13.82 30.64
C PRO A 726 39.73 14.70 31.87
N ALA A 727 38.56 14.56 32.47
CA ALA A 727 38.30 15.16 33.77
C ALA A 727 37.28 14.33 34.54
N TYR A 728 37.75 13.26 35.20
CA TYR A 728 37.30 12.88 36.54
C TYR A 728 38.25 11.79 37.08
N LEU A 729 39.42 12.24 37.51
CA LEU A 729 40.18 11.61 38.59
C LEU A 729 39.52 12.05 39.90
N SER A 730 39.12 11.12 40.76
CA SER A 730 39.60 11.05 42.16
C SER A 730 38.85 10.00 43.00
N PHE A 731 39.64 9.33 43.86
CA PHE A 731 39.28 8.52 45.05
C PHE A 731 38.63 7.13 44.77
N VAL A 732 39.13 5.98 45.25
CA VAL A 732 39.96 5.62 46.43
C VAL A 732 40.71 4.28 46.20
N ASN A 733 42.02 4.30 46.55
CA ASN A 733 42.96 3.29 47.07
C ASN A 733 43.19 1.88 46.46
N SER A 734 44.47 1.70 46.09
CA SER A 734 45.34 0.51 45.98
C SER A 734 45.53 -0.25 47.32
N PRO A 735 46.41 -1.28 47.50
CA PRO A 735 47.06 -2.23 46.57
C PRO A 735 47.00 -3.72 47.02
N ALA A 736 47.31 -4.67 46.13
CA ALA A 736 48.23 -5.79 46.45
C ALA A 736 48.78 -6.49 45.19
N GLN A 737 50.12 -6.63 45.21
CA GLN A 737 51.10 -7.38 44.41
C GLN A 737 50.64 -8.79 43.93
N ALA A 738 51.14 -9.48 42.89
CA ALA A 738 52.46 -9.58 42.24
C ALA A 738 52.35 -10.38 40.89
N PRO A 739 53.45 -10.62 40.12
CA PRO A 739 53.46 -10.83 38.65
C PRO A 739 53.55 -12.30 38.19
N ILE A 740 53.47 -12.58 36.86
CA ILE A 740 54.39 -13.46 36.07
C ILE A 740 53.88 -13.79 34.63
N ARG A 741 54.74 -13.43 33.65
CA ARG A 741 55.21 -14.07 32.38
C ARG A 741 54.29 -14.64 31.28
N ASN A 742 54.53 -14.09 30.08
CA ASN A 742 54.93 -14.69 28.78
C ASN A 742 54.41 -16.08 28.39
N GLY A 743 53.83 -16.14 27.18
CA GLY A 743 53.66 -17.39 26.42
C GLY A 743 52.94 -17.18 25.09
N SER A 744 53.69 -16.72 24.09
CA SER A 744 53.28 -16.53 22.69
C SER A 744 52.98 -17.83 21.95
N SER A 745 51.85 -17.86 21.24
CA SER A 745 51.69 -18.43 19.88
C SER A 745 50.35 -17.89 19.35
N GLY A 746 50.21 -17.22 18.21
CA GLY A 746 51.03 -17.16 17.01
C GLY A 746 50.22 -17.71 15.84
N VAL A 747 49.27 -16.94 15.31
CA VAL A 747 48.78 -17.12 13.92
C VAL A 747 48.64 -15.74 13.27
N LYS A 748 49.46 -15.53 12.24
CA LYS A 748 49.42 -14.40 11.31
C LYS A 748 48.16 -14.46 10.45
N LEU A 749 47.57 -13.31 10.15
CA LEU A 749 46.87 -13.11 8.89
C LEU A 749 47.15 -11.71 8.33
N SER A 750 47.72 -11.69 7.14
CA SER A 750 48.13 -10.52 6.38
C SER A 750 46.93 -9.85 5.71
N LEU A 751 46.85 -8.52 5.78
CA LEU A 751 45.91 -7.70 5.02
C LEU A 751 46.50 -7.38 3.63
N TYR A 752 45.74 -7.69 2.58
CA TYR A 752 45.88 -7.05 1.27
C TYR A 752 44.89 -5.88 1.20
N LEU A 753 45.41 -4.70 0.91
CA LEU A 753 44.64 -3.53 0.48
C LEU A 753 44.68 -3.50 -1.04
N ASP A 754 43.52 -3.39 -1.68
CA ASP A 754 43.45 -2.86 -3.03
C ASP A 754 42.24 -1.93 -3.19
N LYS A 755 42.43 -0.99 -4.11
CA LYS A 755 41.80 0.33 -4.28
C LYS A 755 40.28 0.40 -4.35
#